data_AF-A0A952S9P1-F1
#
_entry.id   AF-A0A952S9P1-F1
#
_cell.length_a   1.000
_cell.length_b   1.000
_cell.length_c   1.000
_cell.angle_alpha   90.00
_cell.angle_beta   90.00
_cell.angle_gamma   90.00
#
_symmetry.space_group_name_H-M   'P 1'
#
loop_
_entity.id
_entity.type
_entity.pdbx_description
1 polymer ?
#
loop_
_entity_poly.entity_id
_entity_poly.type
_entity_poly.pdbx_seq_one_letter_code
_entity_poly.pdbx_strand_id
1 'polypeptide(L)'
;MNRIKAVVVVCFIAAVFAVFLTGRQSVSARSQTAPNEAPAAPTGVIATDTAFADKIGIRWDAIRGATVYRIFRGTTSDPSGAIDVGTTAAGYFYDMTPAAGVTYHYWVRAENPSGASPLSASDTGKMGVGGYSGGPFPPLEPPEASAQNPVTAAKAYLGKTLFWDEQLSSTRTVSCGTCHRPSHGGSDPRTNVNSLQTRNPGPDGVFNTDDDISGSRGVIRNNADGTYSVSPIFGFNEQVTGRKAPSYLNAAYSPNGNFWDGRATDEFRDPLTNNILIPSNASLESQSMGPPVSDAEMAHSGRNIAEVAARMQSVKPLALATNVPQALKTWIGGRTYPELFQEVFGTPDVTPARIAMAIGTHERSLFSDETPLDREAYGLEKFNFQEEMGRSLFINLQCNVCHEGSLLADHQFRNIGVRPPAEDRGRGAVTGNAGNDGEFKTPTLRNVELRGPFMHNGRFATLEDVVEFYNRGGDADAPNIDHSLIRPLFLTTEQKAALVAFMKRPLTDVRVRDELPPFDRPTLYTESDRVPVVQGTGRAGTGSIVPQPVAISPPITGNPQFTVGIKAGLGGASAVLSIGTSDPGVGSSIPTGGTFAYRSVTLTGSGAGNGFGSTVISIPDNPAMVGRRFYGRWYVTDPAAANGFSVSPVFTFKVFSAASSTLHATHADFDGDGRTDVSVYRASTAAWYIRNSDTQSVTAIGFGLPTDKLVPADYDGDGKADVAVYRDGTWFTMQSTNGFNVFNFGSAGDIPMPGDFDGDGRSDYAVFRPSNGVWYVWRTTLGFYAIQFGQNGDKPFAGDFDGDGMADYAVYRDGIWFIWKSTGGYVGIGFGLPTDKPVAGDYNGDGMMDVAVWRPSNGYWYILESPNLTFRAVQFGVSTDQPAPGDYDGDGKWDPAVFRGGTWYMLGSQGGFFATSWGLAGDSVVPAAYVP
;
A
#
# COMPACT_ATOMS: atom_id res chain seq x y z
N MET A 1 48.23 -47.80 47.40
CA MET A 1 49.13 -46.68 47.05
C MET A 1 48.35 -45.78 46.10
N ASN A 2 47.79 -44.65 46.58
CA ASN A 2 48.42 -43.32 46.48
C ASN A 2 48.79 -42.97 45.03
N ARG A 3 48.26 -41.93 44.36
CA ARG A 3 47.48 -40.74 44.75
C ARG A 3 46.67 -40.24 43.52
N ILE A 4 45.39 -39.82 43.55
CA ILE A 4 44.61 -38.93 44.44
C ILE A 4 44.74 -37.44 44.09
N LYS A 5 43.60 -36.90 43.57
CA LYS A 5 42.96 -35.59 43.85
C LYS A 5 43.65 -34.33 43.29
N ALA A 6 43.01 -33.19 43.01
CA ALA A 6 41.66 -32.62 43.19
C ALA A 6 41.73 -31.27 42.40
N VAL A 7 40.72 -30.81 41.64
CA VAL A 7 39.43 -30.25 42.07
C VAL A 7 39.59 -28.86 42.74
N VAL A 8 39.02 -27.84 42.08
CA VAL A 8 38.22 -26.70 42.62
C VAL A 8 38.85 -25.32 42.90
N VAL A 9 38.31 -24.31 42.16
CA VAL A 9 37.94 -22.91 42.54
C VAL A 9 39.08 -21.85 42.44
N VAL A 10 38.98 -20.72 41.71
CA VAL A 10 38.01 -19.58 41.70
C VAL A 10 38.11 -18.73 40.39
N CYS A 11 36.95 -18.23 39.89
CA CYS A 11 36.59 -17.06 39.03
C CYS A 11 37.44 -16.62 37.80
N PHE A 12 36.93 -16.58 36.55
CA PHE A 12 35.91 -15.70 35.90
C PHE A 12 36.36 -14.24 35.64
N ILE A 13 36.75 -13.94 34.37
CA ILE A 13 36.17 -12.93 33.43
C ILE A 13 37.16 -12.62 32.29
N ALA A 14 36.59 -12.53 31.06
CA ALA A 14 37.09 -11.91 29.83
C ALA A 14 37.95 -12.72 28.83
N ALA A 15 37.57 -12.56 27.55
CA ALA A 15 38.24 -12.93 26.30
C ALA A 15 37.96 -14.32 25.68
N VAL A 16 36.87 -14.41 24.91
CA VAL A 16 36.79 -15.27 23.72
C VAL A 16 36.02 -14.51 22.64
N PHE A 17 36.70 -13.96 21.63
CA PHE A 17 36.17 -13.73 20.27
C PHE A 17 37.30 -13.21 19.37
N ALA A 18 38.07 -14.12 18.78
CA ALA A 18 38.91 -13.85 17.60
C ALA A 18 39.46 -15.17 17.04
N VAL A 19 38.75 -15.79 16.10
CA VAL A 19 39.30 -16.50 14.92
C VAL A 19 38.09 -16.86 14.05
N PHE A 20 37.86 -16.14 12.94
CA PHE A 20 37.32 -16.65 11.67
C PHE A 20 37.41 -15.52 10.63
N LEU A 21 38.57 -15.42 9.99
CA LEU A 21 38.81 -14.59 8.81
C LEU A 21 39.51 -15.50 7.80
N THR A 22 38.81 -15.85 6.72
CA THR A 22 39.24 -15.71 5.31
C THR A 22 38.31 -16.55 4.43
N GLY A 23 37.39 -15.86 3.76
CA GLY A 23 36.46 -16.43 2.79
C GLY A 23 35.59 -15.34 2.18
N ARG A 24 36.20 -14.24 1.72
CA ARG A 24 35.49 -13.23 0.91
C ARG A 24 35.35 -13.78 -0.50
N GLN A 25 34.18 -14.31 -0.84
CA GLN A 25 33.72 -14.30 -2.23
C GLN A 25 33.30 -12.87 -2.57
N SER A 26 33.90 -12.34 -3.63
CA SER A 26 33.62 -11.04 -4.23
C SER A 26 32.20 -11.02 -4.80
N VAL A 27 31.29 -10.37 -4.09
CA VAL A 27 29.99 -9.93 -4.64
C VAL A 27 30.24 -8.61 -5.35
N SER A 28 29.90 -8.56 -6.63
CA SER A 28 29.94 -7.35 -7.47
C SER A 28 29.10 -6.23 -6.84
N ALA A 29 29.67 -5.02 -6.79
CA ALA A 29 29.08 -3.85 -6.17
C ALA A 29 27.78 -3.43 -6.89
N ARG A 30 26.65 -3.51 -6.19
CA ARG A 30 25.43 -2.76 -6.57
C ARG A 30 25.68 -1.29 -6.29
N SER A 31 25.33 -0.44 -7.25
CA SER A 31 25.44 1.03 -7.25
C SER A 31 25.04 1.65 -5.89
N GLN A 32 26.06 1.90 -5.06
CA GLN A 32 26.01 2.81 -3.93
C GLN A 32 26.37 4.18 -4.50
N THR A 33 25.45 5.15 -4.51
CA THR A 33 25.90 6.55 -4.50
C THR A 33 26.60 6.73 -3.16
N ALA A 34 27.93 6.65 -3.16
CA ALA A 34 28.73 6.83 -1.96
C ALA A 34 28.47 8.25 -1.40
N PRO A 35 28.64 8.50 -0.09
CA PRO A 35 28.49 9.84 0.52
C PRO A 35 29.37 10.95 -0.10
N ASN A 36 30.20 10.62 -1.09
CA ASN A 36 31.14 11.51 -1.78
C ASN A 36 30.72 11.87 -3.22
N GLU A 37 29.49 11.57 -3.65
CA GLU A 37 29.00 11.91 -4.98
C GLU A 37 27.87 12.94 -4.94
N ALA A 38 27.76 13.74 -6.02
CA ALA A 38 26.65 14.66 -6.18
C ALA A 38 25.33 13.88 -6.30
N PRO A 39 24.20 14.40 -5.77
CA PRO A 39 22.91 13.73 -5.88
C PRO A 39 22.43 13.61 -7.34
N ALA A 40 21.45 12.73 -7.58
CA ALA A 40 20.70 12.71 -8.84
C ALA A 40 19.77 13.93 -8.97
N ALA A 41 19.32 14.23 -10.19
CA ALA A 41 18.31 15.27 -10.40
C ALA A 41 16.99 14.87 -9.72
N PRO A 42 16.27 15.81 -9.07
CA PRO A 42 14.95 15.54 -8.52
C PRO A 42 13.95 15.05 -9.56
N THR A 43 13.13 14.07 -9.17
CA THR A 43 11.98 13.54 -9.95
C THR A 43 10.67 13.91 -9.27
N GLY A 44 9.55 13.70 -9.95
CA GLY A 44 8.22 13.94 -9.39
C GLY A 44 7.93 15.39 -9.04
N VAL A 45 8.61 16.35 -9.70
CA VAL A 45 8.38 17.78 -9.46
C VAL A 45 6.97 18.13 -9.90
N ILE A 46 6.17 18.60 -8.96
CA ILE A 46 4.81 19.11 -9.20
C ILE A 46 4.66 20.48 -8.56
N ALA A 47 3.99 21.40 -9.26
CA ALA A 47 3.66 22.73 -8.80
C ALA A 47 2.13 22.94 -8.85
N THR A 48 1.58 23.61 -7.84
CA THR A 48 0.12 23.77 -7.76
C THR A 48 -0.40 24.77 -8.79
N ASP A 49 -1.51 24.41 -9.45
CA ASP A 49 -2.25 25.29 -10.34
C ASP A 49 -3.54 25.81 -9.69
N THR A 50 -3.52 27.08 -9.31
CA THR A 50 -4.65 27.81 -8.72
C THR A 50 -5.20 27.21 -7.43
N ALA A 51 -4.42 26.36 -6.74
CA ALA A 51 -4.77 25.84 -5.41
C ALA A 51 -4.70 26.93 -4.33
N PHE A 52 -3.80 27.90 -4.48
CA PHE A 52 -3.61 29.02 -3.55
C PHE A 52 -3.61 30.37 -4.30
N ALA A 53 -3.98 31.46 -3.61
CA ALA A 53 -3.98 32.82 -4.18
C ALA A 53 -2.82 33.70 -3.67
N ASP A 54 -1.98 33.17 -2.78
CA ASP A 54 -0.87 33.89 -2.14
C ASP A 54 0.48 33.16 -2.27
N LYS A 55 0.47 31.92 -2.78
CA LYS A 55 1.66 31.09 -2.97
C LYS A 55 1.50 30.12 -4.14
N ILE A 56 2.60 29.50 -4.54
CA ILE A 56 2.60 28.27 -5.33
C ILE A 56 3.31 27.20 -4.50
N GLY A 57 2.62 26.07 -4.25
CA GLY A 57 3.22 24.91 -3.59
C GLY A 57 3.99 24.07 -4.62
N ILE A 58 5.22 23.69 -4.30
CA ILE A 58 6.06 22.82 -5.13
C ILE A 58 6.45 21.60 -4.30
N ARG A 59 6.38 20.40 -4.86
CA ARG A 59 6.73 19.12 -4.23
C ARG A 59 7.55 18.25 -5.17
N TRP A 60 8.31 17.31 -4.62
CA TRP A 60 9.17 16.39 -5.38
C TRP A 60 9.54 15.15 -4.56
N ASP A 61 10.12 14.16 -5.24
CA ASP A 61 10.55 12.91 -4.62
C ASP A 61 11.83 13.09 -3.79
N ALA A 62 11.96 12.31 -2.71
CA ALA A 62 13.20 12.33 -1.93
C ALA A 62 14.35 11.70 -2.73
N ILE A 63 15.41 12.47 -2.90
CA ILE A 63 16.63 12.05 -3.61
C ILE A 63 17.67 11.56 -2.62
N ARG A 64 18.24 10.39 -2.94
CA ARG A 64 19.28 9.75 -2.14
C ARG A 64 20.49 10.68 -1.99
N GLY A 65 20.94 10.83 -0.75
CA GLY A 65 22.14 11.62 -0.41
C GLY A 65 21.95 13.14 -0.50
N ALA A 66 20.75 13.63 -0.80
CA ALA A 66 20.44 15.06 -0.79
C ALA A 66 20.30 15.57 0.65
N THR A 67 20.99 16.67 0.97
CA THR A 67 20.85 17.35 2.26
C THR A 67 19.97 18.59 2.19
N VAL A 68 19.85 19.18 1.00
CA VAL A 68 19.02 20.37 0.73
C VAL A 68 18.61 20.37 -0.74
N TYR A 69 17.50 21.03 -1.03
CA TYR A 69 16.99 21.28 -2.37
C TYR A 69 16.96 22.78 -2.64
N ARG A 70 17.27 23.18 -3.86
CA ARG A 70 17.20 24.55 -4.36
C ARG A 70 16.16 24.64 -5.47
N ILE A 71 15.30 25.65 -5.39
CA ILE A 71 14.15 25.81 -6.28
C ILE A 71 14.41 26.99 -7.21
N PHE A 72 14.13 26.78 -8.49
CA PHE A 72 14.27 27.76 -9.55
C PHE A 72 12.94 28.02 -10.23
N ARG A 73 12.70 29.26 -10.67
CA ARG A 73 11.49 29.69 -11.35
C ARG A 73 11.80 30.48 -12.62
N GLY A 74 11.07 30.21 -13.70
CA GLY A 74 11.14 30.97 -14.96
C GLY A 74 9.76 31.27 -15.54
N THR A 75 9.67 32.26 -16.42
CA THR A 75 8.43 32.60 -17.18
C THR A 75 8.34 31.86 -18.53
N THR A 76 9.38 31.11 -18.87
CA THR A 76 9.45 30.25 -20.06
C THR A 76 9.94 28.88 -19.62
N SER A 77 9.81 27.86 -20.47
CA SER A 77 10.33 26.51 -20.21
C SER A 77 11.84 26.37 -20.39
N ASP A 78 12.58 27.46 -20.64
CA ASP A 78 14.04 27.46 -20.69
C ASP A 78 14.64 27.78 -19.31
N PRO A 79 15.38 26.84 -18.67
CA PRO A 79 15.99 27.07 -17.36
C PRO A 79 17.13 28.09 -17.40
N SER A 80 17.67 28.47 -18.56
CA SER A 80 18.80 29.40 -18.66
C SER A 80 18.50 30.80 -18.10
N GLY A 81 17.22 31.19 -18.13
CA GLY A 81 16.72 32.46 -17.57
C GLY A 81 16.04 32.31 -16.20
N ALA A 82 16.06 31.13 -15.59
CA ALA A 82 15.40 30.90 -14.31
C ALA A 82 16.13 31.59 -13.15
N ILE A 83 15.37 32.07 -12.17
CA ILE A 83 15.88 32.69 -10.95
C ILE A 83 15.78 31.72 -9.77
N ASP A 84 16.74 31.78 -8.85
CA ASP A 84 16.68 31.08 -7.57
C ASP A 84 15.63 31.75 -6.67
N VAL A 85 14.67 30.98 -6.17
CA VAL A 85 13.61 31.46 -5.28
C VAL A 85 13.75 30.96 -3.84
N GLY A 86 14.72 30.08 -3.55
CA GLY A 86 15.02 29.62 -2.20
C GLY A 86 15.46 28.16 -2.10
N THR A 87 15.68 27.74 -0.85
CA THR A 87 16.11 26.38 -0.51
C THR A 87 15.31 25.79 0.65
N THR A 88 15.20 24.47 0.69
CA THR A 88 14.56 23.71 1.78
C THR A 88 15.17 22.33 1.91
N ALA A 89 15.17 21.75 3.11
CA ALA A 89 15.54 20.35 3.33
C ALA A 89 14.34 19.39 3.20
N ALA A 90 13.11 19.91 3.26
CA ALA A 90 11.88 19.14 3.11
C ALA A 90 11.64 18.74 1.64
N GLY A 91 10.70 17.83 1.40
CA GLY A 91 10.25 17.45 0.04
C GLY A 91 9.20 18.40 -0.55
N TYR A 92 9.11 19.63 -0.03
CA TYR A 92 8.16 20.64 -0.47
C TYR A 92 8.69 22.06 -0.21
N PHE A 93 8.19 23.03 -0.99
CA PHE A 93 8.48 24.46 -0.88
C PHE A 93 7.25 25.28 -1.24
N TYR A 94 7.06 26.45 -0.60
CA TYR A 94 6.05 27.43 -1.02
C TYR A 94 6.73 28.69 -1.53
N ASP A 95 6.52 29.00 -2.81
CA ASP A 95 6.98 30.25 -3.40
C ASP A 95 5.92 31.34 -3.21
N MET A 96 6.21 32.30 -2.34
CA MET A 96 5.33 33.42 -1.97
C MET A 96 5.50 34.64 -2.88
N THR A 97 6.45 34.60 -3.82
CA THR A 97 6.83 35.74 -4.66
C THR A 97 6.22 35.83 -6.08
N PRO A 98 5.48 34.84 -6.63
CA PRO A 98 4.90 34.95 -7.97
C PRO A 98 3.78 36.01 -8.05
N ALA A 99 3.53 36.51 -9.27
CA ALA A 99 2.35 37.33 -9.53
C ALA A 99 1.11 36.46 -9.79
N ALA A 100 -0.04 36.86 -9.22
CA ALA A 100 -1.31 36.18 -9.41
C ALA A 100 -1.70 36.07 -10.90
N GLY A 101 -2.20 34.91 -11.31
CA GLY A 101 -2.68 34.65 -12.67
C GLY A 101 -1.60 34.38 -13.72
N VAL A 102 -0.32 34.50 -13.38
CA VAL A 102 0.81 34.22 -14.27
C VAL A 102 1.24 32.76 -14.10
N THR A 103 1.43 32.06 -15.22
CA THR A 103 2.02 30.72 -15.25
C THR A 103 3.54 30.81 -15.22
N TYR A 104 4.17 30.06 -14.32
CA TYR A 104 5.61 29.92 -14.21
C TYR A 104 6.02 28.46 -14.40
N HIS A 105 7.27 28.25 -14.78
CA HIS A 105 7.92 26.93 -14.80
C HIS A 105 8.84 26.81 -13.59
N TYR A 106 8.76 25.68 -12.88
CA TYR A 106 9.55 25.40 -11.69
C TYR A 106 10.49 24.23 -11.92
N TRP A 107 11.74 24.38 -11.48
CA TRP A 107 12.75 23.32 -11.44
C TRP A 107 13.29 23.17 -10.04
N VAL A 108 13.70 21.95 -9.69
CA VAL A 108 14.33 21.66 -8.41
C VAL A 108 15.70 21.02 -8.66
N ARG A 109 16.66 21.35 -7.80
CA ARG A 109 17.99 20.74 -7.77
C ARG A 109 18.28 20.20 -6.38
N ALA A 110 18.73 18.97 -6.27
CA ALA A 110 19.26 18.40 -5.04
C ALA A 110 20.75 18.76 -4.84
N GLU A 111 21.13 19.09 -3.61
CA GLU A 111 22.49 19.49 -3.22
C GLU A 111 22.95 18.74 -1.97
N ASN A 112 24.25 18.43 -1.93
CA ASN A 112 24.95 17.91 -0.76
C ASN A 112 26.38 18.48 -0.68
N PRO A 113 27.17 18.19 0.36
CA PRO A 113 28.54 18.71 0.47
C PRO A 113 29.48 18.34 -0.69
N SER A 114 29.18 17.27 -1.44
CA SER A 114 29.97 16.76 -2.55
C SER A 114 29.63 17.44 -3.88
N GLY A 115 28.47 18.09 -4.00
CA GLY A 115 28.08 18.85 -5.18
C GLY A 115 26.58 19.02 -5.35
N ALA A 116 26.21 19.52 -6.53
CA ALA A 116 24.81 19.72 -6.93
C ALA A 116 24.46 18.83 -8.12
N SER A 117 23.24 18.33 -8.14
CA SER A 117 22.64 17.60 -9.26
C SER A 117 22.37 18.51 -10.47
N PRO A 118 22.03 17.95 -11.65
CA PRO A 118 21.32 18.71 -12.69
C PRO A 118 19.95 19.21 -12.19
N LEU A 119 19.35 20.16 -12.92
CA LEU A 119 17.95 20.53 -12.68
C LEU A 119 17.03 19.37 -13.06
N SER A 120 15.91 19.25 -12.35
CA SER A 120 14.82 18.34 -12.66
C SER A 120 14.20 18.62 -14.04
N ALA A 121 13.24 17.79 -14.47
CA ALA A 121 12.22 18.27 -15.42
C ALA A 121 11.41 19.41 -14.78
N SER A 122 10.92 20.35 -15.58
CA SER A 122 10.05 21.41 -15.06
C SER A 122 8.62 20.95 -14.92
N ASP A 123 7.91 21.53 -13.96
CA ASP A 123 6.45 21.56 -13.96
C ASP A 123 5.93 23.00 -13.97
N THR A 124 4.72 23.20 -14.48
CA THR A 124 4.08 24.52 -14.48
C THR A 124 3.30 24.75 -13.20
N GLY A 125 3.39 25.96 -12.65
CA GLY A 125 2.56 26.37 -11.52
C GLY A 125 1.96 27.75 -11.75
N LYS A 126 0.78 27.97 -11.18
CA LYS A 126 0.05 29.24 -11.31
C LYS A 126 -0.63 29.62 -10.01
N MET A 127 -0.35 30.82 -9.51
CA MET A 127 -1.07 31.38 -8.38
C MET A 127 -2.47 31.83 -8.82
N GLY A 128 -3.50 31.46 -8.04
CA GLY A 128 -4.88 31.85 -8.28
C GLY A 128 -5.09 33.36 -8.21
N VAL A 129 -6.09 33.86 -8.94
CA VAL A 129 -6.50 35.27 -8.87
C VAL A 129 -7.63 35.38 -7.85
N GLY A 130 -7.25 35.73 -6.62
CA GLY A 130 -8.16 35.82 -5.49
C GLY A 130 -7.58 36.72 -4.41
N GLY A 131 -8.33 36.90 -3.33
CA GLY A 131 -7.89 37.65 -2.17
C GLY A 131 -8.52 37.06 -0.92
N TYR A 132 -7.74 36.95 0.15
CA TYR A 132 -8.25 36.42 1.40
C TYR A 132 -9.40 37.30 1.89
N SER A 133 -10.59 36.73 1.97
CA SER A 133 -11.82 37.47 2.25
C SER A 133 -12.01 37.76 3.75
N GLY A 134 -11.19 37.16 4.62
CA GLY A 134 -11.33 37.24 6.07
C GLY A 134 -12.52 36.41 6.55
N GLY A 135 -12.25 35.37 7.35
CA GLY A 135 -13.29 34.48 7.86
C GLY A 135 -12.81 33.66 9.06
N PRO A 136 -13.73 32.98 9.78
CA PRO A 136 -13.40 32.23 10.99
C PRO A 136 -12.53 30.98 10.72
N PHE A 137 -12.43 30.56 9.46
CA PHE A 137 -11.65 29.40 9.03
C PHE A 137 -10.57 29.83 8.03
N PRO A 138 -9.41 30.32 8.49
CA PRO A 138 -8.29 30.61 7.61
C PRO A 138 -7.75 29.32 6.95
N PRO A 139 -7.10 29.41 5.78
CA PRO A 139 -6.39 28.29 5.17
C PRO A 139 -5.36 27.65 6.10
N LEU A 140 -5.07 26.37 5.87
CA LEU A 140 -4.07 25.64 6.67
C LEU A 140 -2.64 25.95 6.20
N GLU A 141 -1.79 26.39 7.13
CA GLU A 141 -0.35 26.56 6.92
C GLU A 141 0.43 25.35 7.44
N PRO A 142 1.63 25.04 6.92
CA PRO A 142 2.45 23.92 7.39
C PRO A 142 2.68 23.93 8.91
N PRO A 143 2.73 22.77 9.56
CA PRO A 143 2.91 22.70 11.01
C PRO A 143 4.34 23.06 11.43
N GLU A 144 4.49 23.57 12.64
CA GLU A 144 5.80 23.85 13.21
C GLU A 144 6.62 22.57 13.41
N ALA A 145 7.90 22.63 13.02
CA ALA A 145 8.87 21.57 13.30
C ALA A 145 9.74 21.93 14.50
N SER A 146 10.12 20.93 15.29
CA SER A 146 11.12 21.10 16.33
C SER A 146 12.52 21.25 15.72
N ALA A 147 13.35 22.13 16.29
CA ALA A 147 14.76 22.27 15.90
C ALA A 147 15.57 20.98 16.12
N GLN A 148 15.21 20.16 17.11
CA GLN A 148 15.87 18.89 17.40
C GLN A 148 15.43 17.77 16.44
N ASN A 149 14.29 17.93 15.76
CA ASN A 149 13.82 17.00 14.74
C ASN A 149 13.33 17.75 13.49
N PRO A 150 14.23 18.38 12.73
CA PRO A 150 13.85 19.13 11.53
C PRO A 150 13.28 18.21 10.47
N VAL A 151 12.30 18.71 9.72
CA VAL A 151 11.68 18.00 8.60
C VAL A 151 12.66 17.98 7.42
N THR A 152 13.02 16.78 6.99
CA THR A 152 13.83 16.57 5.77
C THR A 152 13.15 15.53 4.89
N ALA A 153 13.35 15.59 3.58
CA ALA A 153 12.74 14.64 2.62
C ALA A 153 13.14 13.18 2.94
N ALA A 154 14.43 12.92 3.16
CA ALA A 154 14.94 11.60 3.48
C ALA A 154 14.38 11.05 4.81
N LYS A 155 14.25 11.91 5.85
CA LYS A 155 13.67 11.50 7.13
C LYS A 155 12.17 11.22 7.02
N ALA A 156 11.44 12.01 6.24
CA ALA A 156 10.03 11.75 5.95
C ALA A 156 9.83 10.42 5.21
N TYR A 157 10.71 10.08 4.26
CA TYR A 157 10.67 8.78 3.58
C TYR A 157 11.03 7.61 4.50
N LEU A 158 12.02 7.76 5.38
CA LEU A 158 12.28 6.76 6.42
C LEU A 158 11.07 6.57 7.34
N GLY A 159 10.44 7.67 7.75
CA GLY A 159 9.21 7.65 8.55
C GLY A 159 8.06 6.95 7.83
N LYS A 160 7.83 7.26 6.55
CA LYS A 160 6.83 6.60 5.69
C LYS A 160 7.11 5.10 5.58
N THR A 161 8.38 4.73 5.37
CA THR A 161 8.81 3.33 5.31
C THR A 161 8.46 2.60 6.61
N LEU A 162 8.71 3.20 7.78
CA LEU A 162 8.37 2.60 9.08
C LEU A 162 6.84 2.56 9.31
N PHE A 163 6.12 3.65 9.00
CA PHE A 163 4.69 3.78 9.23
C PHE A 163 3.86 2.67 8.56
N TRP A 164 4.29 2.23 7.38
CA TRP A 164 3.62 1.19 6.59
C TRP A 164 4.22 -0.22 6.75
N ASP A 165 5.27 -0.43 7.56
CA ASP A 165 5.90 -1.75 7.68
C ASP A 165 5.21 -2.61 8.75
N GLU A 166 4.45 -3.62 8.32
CA GLU A 166 3.76 -4.55 9.23
C GLU A 166 4.72 -5.37 10.08
N GLN A 167 6.01 -5.45 9.72
CA GLN A 167 7.04 -6.11 10.51
C GLN A 167 7.30 -5.43 11.86
N LEU A 168 6.82 -4.20 12.06
CA LEU A 168 6.84 -3.53 13.37
C LEU A 168 6.06 -4.33 14.41
N SER A 169 4.92 -4.94 14.05
CA SER A 169 4.13 -5.74 15.00
C SER A 169 4.74 -7.11 15.28
N SER A 170 4.43 -7.68 16.44
CA SER A 170 4.94 -8.97 16.91
C SER A 170 4.57 -10.10 15.96
N THR A 171 3.38 -10.04 15.38
CA THR A 171 2.77 -11.02 14.46
C THR A 171 3.08 -10.77 12.99
N ARG A 172 3.61 -9.59 12.63
CA ARG A 172 3.82 -9.15 11.24
C ARG A 172 2.53 -8.95 10.43
N THR A 173 1.47 -8.47 11.08
CA THR A 173 0.12 -8.33 10.49
C THR A 173 -0.52 -6.97 10.76
N VAL A 174 0.24 -6.04 11.36
CA VAL A 174 -0.23 -4.70 11.75
C VAL A 174 0.95 -3.74 11.64
N SER A 175 0.71 -2.61 10.99
CA SER A 175 1.54 -1.41 10.93
C SER A 175 0.74 -0.21 11.48
N CYS A 176 1.33 0.98 11.55
CA CYS A 176 0.57 2.19 11.84
C CYS A 176 -0.53 2.39 10.78
N GLY A 177 -0.15 2.22 9.51
CA GLY A 177 -1.04 2.33 8.35
C GLY A 177 -2.20 1.34 8.34
N THR A 178 -2.11 0.21 9.02
CA THR A 178 -3.22 -0.75 9.12
C THR A 178 -4.46 -0.12 9.79
N CYS A 179 -4.25 0.75 10.79
CA CYS A 179 -5.31 1.43 11.54
C CYS A 179 -5.51 2.91 11.11
N HIS A 180 -4.67 3.44 10.23
CA HIS A 180 -4.62 4.85 9.90
C HIS A 180 -4.50 5.04 8.38
N ARG A 181 -5.65 5.12 7.69
CA ARG A 181 -5.70 5.25 6.21
C ARG A 181 -6.10 6.65 5.75
N PRO A 182 -5.39 7.23 4.76
CA PRO A 182 -5.75 8.51 4.20
C PRO A 182 -7.15 8.52 3.57
N SER A 183 -7.48 7.52 2.74
CA SER A 183 -8.82 7.36 2.12
C SER A 183 -9.97 7.28 3.13
N HIS A 184 -9.68 7.01 4.41
CA HIS A 184 -10.65 6.97 5.52
C HIS A 184 -10.41 8.11 6.53
N GLY A 185 -9.96 9.26 6.03
CA GLY A 185 -9.80 10.49 6.81
C GLY A 185 -8.79 10.37 7.95
N GLY A 186 -7.83 9.45 7.82
CA GLY A 186 -6.81 9.14 8.81
C GLY A 186 -7.18 8.08 9.84
N SER A 187 -8.34 7.42 9.71
CA SER A 187 -8.83 6.41 10.65
C SER A 187 -8.77 4.98 10.08
N ASP A 188 -9.21 4.00 10.88
CA ASP A 188 -9.18 2.58 10.54
C ASP A 188 -10.36 2.21 9.62
N PRO A 189 -10.11 1.80 8.36
CA PRO A 189 -11.18 1.39 7.44
C PRO A 189 -11.92 0.14 7.88
N ARG A 190 -11.34 -0.63 8.82
CA ARG A 190 -11.89 -1.92 9.26
C ARG A 190 -12.93 -1.74 10.34
N THR A 191 -12.98 -0.60 11.03
CA THR A 191 -13.92 -0.36 12.13
C THR A 191 -15.34 -0.19 11.61
N ASN A 192 -16.25 -1.07 12.03
CA ASN A 192 -17.64 -1.08 11.56
C ASN A 192 -18.61 -1.28 12.73
N VAL A 193 -19.52 -0.34 12.94
CA VAL A 193 -20.48 -0.36 14.06
C VAL A 193 -21.36 -1.62 14.09
N ASN A 194 -21.59 -2.23 12.93
CA ASN A 194 -22.45 -3.40 12.75
C ASN A 194 -21.68 -4.72 12.82
N SER A 195 -20.36 -4.69 13.04
CA SER A 195 -19.52 -5.88 13.08
C SER A 195 -19.11 -6.24 14.49
N LEU A 196 -19.35 -7.50 14.89
CA LEU A 196 -18.81 -8.06 16.13
C LEU A 196 -17.28 -8.16 16.12
N GLN A 197 -16.64 -8.18 14.94
CA GLN A 197 -15.18 -8.27 14.82
C GLN A 197 -14.47 -6.97 15.23
N THR A 198 -15.19 -5.86 15.32
CA THR A 198 -14.66 -4.54 15.70
C THR A 198 -15.30 -4.03 16.98
N ARG A 199 -16.00 -4.90 17.70
CA ARG A 199 -16.69 -4.58 18.94
C ARG A 199 -15.80 -4.95 20.11
N ASN A 200 -15.53 -3.98 20.98
CA ASN A 200 -14.96 -4.20 22.29
C ASN A 200 -16.11 -4.10 23.31
N PRO A 201 -16.25 -5.04 24.25
CA PRO A 201 -17.37 -5.08 25.19
C PRO A 201 -17.31 -4.01 26.29
N GLY A 202 -16.41 -3.04 26.16
CA GLY A 202 -16.30 -1.95 27.10
C GLY A 202 -15.85 -2.39 28.51
N PRO A 203 -15.98 -1.47 29.48
CA PRO A 203 -15.62 -1.70 30.88
C PRO A 203 -16.36 -2.85 31.57
N ASP A 204 -17.61 -3.16 31.21
CA ASP A 204 -18.36 -4.23 31.87
C ASP A 204 -17.97 -5.65 31.41
N GLY A 205 -17.31 -5.75 30.25
CA GLY A 205 -16.81 -6.99 29.68
C GLY A 205 -17.89 -7.88 29.04
N VAL A 206 -19.10 -7.35 28.84
CA VAL A 206 -20.24 -8.04 28.26
C VAL A 206 -20.53 -7.47 26.87
N PHE A 207 -20.57 -8.32 25.84
CA PHE A 207 -20.90 -7.86 24.49
C PHE A 207 -22.38 -7.51 24.33
N ASN A 208 -22.65 -6.53 23.48
CA ASN A 208 -23.98 -6.04 23.08
C ASN A 208 -24.71 -5.28 24.20
N THR A 209 -23.94 -4.55 25.00
CA THR A 209 -24.40 -3.56 25.99
C THR A 209 -24.17 -2.14 25.48
N ASP A 210 -24.65 -1.13 26.24
CA ASP A 210 -24.58 0.28 25.84
C ASP A 210 -23.15 0.85 25.87
N ASP A 211 -22.24 0.27 26.67
CA ASP A 211 -20.84 0.71 26.83
C ASP A 211 -19.88 0.12 25.78
N ASP A 212 -20.40 -0.72 24.88
CA ASP A 212 -19.69 -1.29 23.75
C ASP A 212 -19.01 -0.21 22.88
N ILE A 213 -17.82 -0.55 22.40
CA ILE A 213 -16.96 0.36 21.64
C ILE A 213 -16.71 -0.24 20.26
N SER A 214 -16.87 0.57 19.23
CA SER A 214 -16.42 0.21 17.87
C SER A 214 -14.97 0.66 17.70
N GLY A 215 -14.05 -0.27 17.97
CA GLY A 215 -12.61 -0.04 18.00
C GLY A 215 -11.86 -0.54 16.76
N SER A 216 -10.55 -0.36 16.79
CA SER A 216 -9.62 -0.82 15.76
C SER A 216 -9.13 -2.23 16.09
N ARG A 217 -8.93 -3.04 15.05
CA ARG A 217 -8.44 -4.43 15.21
C ARG A 217 -6.91 -4.43 15.24
N GLY A 218 -6.34 -4.94 16.32
CA GLY A 218 -4.89 -5.13 16.46
C GLY A 218 -4.47 -6.56 16.17
N VAL A 219 -3.60 -7.11 17.02
CA VAL A 219 -3.06 -8.47 16.86
C VAL A 219 -3.89 -9.51 17.60
N ILE A 220 -3.88 -10.75 17.10
CA ILE A 220 -4.28 -11.91 17.91
C ILE A 220 -3.32 -11.98 19.10
N ARG A 221 -3.87 -12.17 20.30
CA ARG A 221 -3.07 -12.28 21.52
C ARG A 221 -2.01 -13.38 21.34
N ASN A 222 -0.76 -13.02 21.51
CA ASN A 222 0.37 -13.92 21.28
C ASN A 222 1.39 -13.85 22.41
N ASN A 223 2.28 -14.84 22.42
CA ASN A 223 3.38 -14.99 23.36
C ASN A 223 4.71 -14.59 22.68
N ALA A 224 5.76 -14.39 23.48
CA ALA A 224 7.09 -14.01 22.98
C ALA A 224 7.68 -15.05 22.00
N ASP A 225 7.33 -16.33 22.15
CA ASP A 225 7.75 -17.39 21.23
C ASP A 225 7.02 -17.37 19.88
N GLY A 226 5.99 -16.53 19.72
CA GLY A 226 5.18 -16.37 18.51
C GLY A 226 3.89 -17.19 18.51
N THR A 227 3.69 -18.08 19.49
CA THR A 227 2.43 -18.83 19.62
C THR A 227 1.28 -17.91 20.05
N TYR A 228 0.06 -18.23 19.61
CA TYR A 228 -1.16 -17.56 20.06
C TYR A 228 -1.62 -18.07 21.43
N SER A 229 -2.16 -17.16 22.23
CA SER A 229 -2.83 -17.43 23.49
C SER A 229 -4.29 -16.95 23.44
N VAL A 230 -5.15 -17.49 24.31
CA VAL A 230 -6.55 -17.05 24.36
C VAL A 230 -6.63 -15.69 25.04
N SER A 231 -7.32 -14.76 24.38
CA SER A 231 -7.89 -13.59 25.05
C SER A 231 -9.15 -14.00 25.83
N PRO A 232 -9.28 -13.65 27.12
CA PRO A 232 -10.51 -13.88 27.88
C PRO A 232 -11.75 -13.25 27.24
N ILE A 233 -11.55 -12.17 26.46
CA ILE A 233 -12.62 -11.40 25.84
C ILE A 233 -12.80 -11.82 24.37
N PHE A 234 -11.71 -11.86 23.59
CA PHE A 234 -11.77 -12.02 22.14
C PHE A 234 -11.48 -13.46 21.67
N GLY A 235 -11.18 -14.37 22.59
CA GLY A 235 -10.79 -15.74 22.25
C GLY A 235 -9.51 -15.78 21.41
N PHE A 236 -9.59 -16.44 20.25
CA PHE A 236 -8.50 -16.59 19.26
C PHE A 236 -8.64 -15.62 18.08
N ASN A 237 -9.40 -14.53 18.25
CA ASN A 237 -9.52 -13.47 17.26
C ASN A 237 -8.59 -12.29 17.62
N GLU A 238 -8.44 -11.35 16.69
CA GLU A 238 -7.74 -10.10 16.93
C GLU A 238 -8.34 -9.35 18.12
N GLN A 239 -7.47 -8.70 18.89
CA GLN A 239 -7.91 -7.83 19.97
C GLN A 239 -8.46 -6.53 19.39
N VAL A 240 -9.51 -5.99 20.01
CA VAL A 240 -10.14 -4.74 19.59
C VAL A 240 -9.81 -3.65 20.60
N THR A 241 -9.32 -2.51 20.15
CA THR A 241 -8.93 -1.39 21.02
C THR A 241 -10.12 -0.83 21.80
N GLY A 242 -9.87 -0.36 23.02
CA GLY A 242 -10.88 0.27 23.89
C GLY A 242 -11.27 1.70 23.48
N ARG A 243 -10.77 2.20 22.36
CA ARG A 243 -11.16 3.46 21.71
C ARG A 243 -10.99 3.32 20.20
N LYS A 244 -11.75 4.09 19.43
CA LYS A 244 -11.54 4.23 17.99
C LYS A 244 -10.23 4.95 17.69
N ALA A 245 -9.48 4.49 16.69
CA ALA A 245 -8.28 5.20 16.22
C ALA A 245 -8.62 6.64 15.75
N PRO A 246 -7.99 7.68 16.34
CA PRO A 246 -8.15 9.05 15.87
C PRO A 246 -7.48 9.24 14.50
N SER A 247 -7.78 10.35 13.83
CA SER A 247 -7.05 10.74 12.61
C SER A 247 -5.60 11.05 12.89
N TYR A 248 -4.68 10.46 12.12
CA TYR A 248 -3.27 10.87 12.08
C TYR A 248 -3.02 12.08 11.16
N LEU A 249 -3.92 12.34 10.21
CA LEU A 249 -3.85 13.51 9.34
C LEU A 249 -4.02 14.79 10.16
N ASN A 250 -3.18 15.79 9.89
CA ASN A 250 -3.09 17.03 10.64
C ASN A 250 -2.79 16.83 12.15
N ALA A 251 -2.27 15.67 12.59
CA ALA A 251 -2.00 15.44 14.02
C ALA A 251 -0.84 16.31 14.55
N ALA A 252 0.00 16.83 13.66
CA ALA A 252 1.14 17.70 13.99
C ALA A 252 0.76 19.01 14.70
N TYR A 253 -0.49 19.45 14.60
CA TYR A 253 -0.99 20.69 15.21
C TYR A 253 -1.62 20.46 16.59
N SER A 254 -1.10 19.52 17.37
CA SER A 254 -1.70 19.13 18.67
C SER A 254 -0.82 19.54 19.85
N PRO A 255 -0.72 20.84 20.21
CA PRO A 255 0.20 21.32 21.24
C PRO A 255 -0.17 20.83 22.66
N ASN A 256 -1.43 20.43 22.87
CA ASN A 256 -1.90 19.87 24.15
C ASN A 256 -1.81 18.33 24.20
N GLY A 257 -1.08 17.75 23.24
CA GLY A 257 -0.82 16.34 23.14
C GLY A 257 -1.71 15.56 22.17
N ASN A 258 -1.24 14.37 21.84
CA ASN A 258 -1.92 13.41 20.97
C ASN A 258 -2.63 12.29 21.74
N PHE A 259 -3.38 11.47 21.01
CA PHE A 259 -4.49 10.63 21.48
C PHE A 259 -5.73 11.44 21.90
N TRP A 260 -6.85 10.74 22.06
CA TRP A 260 -8.13 11.32 22.51
C TRP A 260 -8.05 11.97 23.90
N ASP A 261 -7.14 11.53 24.77
CA ASP A 261 -6.95 12.04 26.13
C ASP A 261 -5.69 12.90 26.29
N GLY A 262 -4.93 13.12 25.20
CA GLY A 262 -3.73 13.95 25.21
C GLY A 262 -2.57 13.38 26.02
N ARG A 263 -2.52 12.06 26.26
CA ARG A 263 -1.44 11.42 27.04
C ARG A 263 -0.08 11.46 26.34
N ALA A 264 -0.04 11.60 25.01
CA ALA A 264 1.21 11.81 24.28
C ALA A 264 1.57 13.28 24.31
N THR A 265 2.47 13.65 25.21
CA THR A 265 2.86 15.03 25.52
C THR A 265 3.71 15.67 24.41
N ASP A 266 3.77 16.99 24.41
CA ASP A 266 4.63 17.77 23.52
C ASP A 266 6.14 17.71 23.83
N GLU A 267 6.52 17.03 24.90
CA GLU A 267 7.91 16.65 25.19
C GLU A 267 8.17 15.20 24.76
N PHE A 268 9.30 14.94 24.10
CA PHE A 268 9.77 13.60 23.77
C PHE A 268 11.05 13.26 24.52
N ARG A 269 10.97 12.17 25.30
CA ARG A 269 12.09 11.61 26.06
C ARG A 269 12.60 10.35 25.38
N ASP A 270 13.90 10.14 25.44
CA ASP A 270 14.52 8.89 25.01
C ASP A 270 13.89 7.70 25.77
N PRO A 271 13.29 6.72 25.07
CA PRO A 271 12.57 5.63 25.74
C PRO A 271 13.45 4.69 26.58
N LEU A 272 14.77 4.74 26.40
CA LEU A 272 15.73 3.87 27.11
C LEU A 272 16.41 4.60 28.27
N THR A 273 16.69 5.89 28.12
CA THR A 273 17.45 6.68 29.10
C THR A 273 16.62 7.72 29.86
N ASN A 274 15.40 7.99 29.39
CA ASN A 274 14.47 9.00 29.92
C ASN A 274 14.98 10.47 29.83
N ASN A 275 16.07 10.70 29.11
CA ASN A 275 16.58 12.04 28.83
C ASN A 275 15.65 12.77 27.86
N ILE A 276 15.44 14.07 28.06
CA ILE A 276 14.67 14.90 27.12
C ILE A 276 15.45 15.02 25.82
N LEU A 277 14.89 14.55 24.71
CA LEU A 277 15.45 14.71 23.37
C LEU A 277 14.83 15.90 22.64
N ILE A 278 13.52 16.10 22.84
CA ILE A 278 12.78 17.21 22.24
C ILE A 278 11.91 17.84 23.33
N PRO A 279 12.13 19.13 23.69
CA PRO A 279 11.44 19.75 24.83
C PRO A 279 10.01 20.23 24.52
N SER A 280 9.67 20.44 23.24
CA SER A 280 8.37 20.96 22.79
C SER A 280 8.07 20.54 21.34
N ASN A 281 6.80 20.60 20.92
CA ASN A 281 6.33 20.22 19.58
C ASN A 281 6.64 18.74 19.20
N ALA A 282 6.62 17.86 20.20
CA ALA A 282 7.07 16.47 20.08
C ALA A 282 5.98 15.41 20.36
N SER A 283 4.70 15.80 20.31
CA SER A 283 3.58 14.89 20.56
C SER A 283 3.45 13.76 19.54
N LEU A 284 3.95 13.95 18.31
CA LEU A 284 4.04 12.88 17.31
C LEU A 284 5.11 11.84 17.67
N GLU A 285 6.30 12.29 18.07
CA GLU A 285 7.36 11.39 18.50
C GLU A 285 6.93 10.63 19.77
N SER A 286 6.31 11.33 20.73
CA SER A 286 5.76 10.75 21.96
C SER A 286 4.69 9.68 21.69
N GLN A 287 3.73 9.93 20.78
CA GLN A 287 2.63 8.99 20.52
C GLN A 287 3.11 7.68 19.87
N SER A 288 4.13 7.77 19.01
CA SER A 288 4.58 6.67 18.16
C SER A 288 5.14 5.47 18.96
N MET A 289 5.43 5.68 20.24
CA MET A 289 6.05 4.68 21.10
C MET A 289 5.08 3.69 21.75
N GLY A 290 3.81 4.07 21.90
CA GLY A 290 2.80 3.27 22.59
C GLY A 290 2.36 2.03 21.78
N PRO A 291 1.83 2.22 20.56
CA PRO A 291 1.24 1.12 19.79
C PRO A 291 2.18 -0.08 19.55
N PRO A 292 3.48 0.10 19.20
CA PRO A 292 4.38 -1.03 18.93
C PRO A 292 4.62 -1.99 20.10
N VAL A 293 4.32 -1.58 21.33
CA VAL A 293 4.46 -2.37 22.56
C VAL A 293 3.12 -2.70 23.23
N SER A 294 2.00 -2.21 22.67
CA SER A 294 0.65 -2.49 23.15
C SER A 294 0.22 -3.88 22.72
N ASP A 295 -0.12 -4.75 23.68
CA ASP A 295 -0.49 -6.14 23.40
C ASP A 295 -1.85 -6.27 22.73
N ALA A 296 -2.70 -5.25 22.83
CA ALA A 296 -3.95 -5.15 22.10
C ALA A 296 -3.75 -4.67 20.64
N GLU A 297 -2.71 -3.88 20.37
CA GLU A 297 -2.52 -3.22 19.06
C GLU A 297 -1.49 -3.93 18.18
N MET A 298 -0.23 -4.01 18.60
CA MET A 298 0.87 -4.49 17.74
C MET A 298 1.81 -5.50 18.41
N ALA A 299 1.65 -5.84 19.68
CA ALA A 299 2.65 -6.59 20.43
C ALA A 299 2.11 -7.88 21.05
N HIS A 300 3.02 -8.76 21.45
CA HIS A 300 2.71 -9.74 22.50
C HIS A 300 2.85 -9.06 23.86
N SER A 301 2.22 -9.62 24.89
CA SER A 301 2.41 -9.17 26.27
C SER A 301 3.89 -9.19 26.65
N GLY A 302 4.36 -8.11 27.27
CA GLY A 302 5.74 -7.97 27.77
C GLY A 302 6.79 -7.59 26.73
N ARG A 303 6.42 -7.39 25.46
CA ARG A 303 7.35 -6.85 24.45
C ARG A 303 7.76 -5.43 24.86
N ASN A 304 9.04 -5.13 24.75
CA ASN A 304 9.56 -3.80 24.99
C ASN A 304 10.05 -3.13 23.70
N ILE A 305 10.33 -1.83 23.80
CA ILE A 305 10.65 -1.03 22.64
C ILE A 305 12.05 -1.30 22.05
N ALA A 306 12.99 -1.78 22.86
CA ALA A 306 14.30 -2.18 22.35
C ALA A 306 14.17 -3.40 21.43
N GLU A 307 13.25 -4.32 21.73
CA GLU A 307 12.96 -5.47 20.86
C GLU A 307 12.30 -5.05 19.53
N VAL A 308 11.50 -3.97 19.53
CA VAL A 308 10.97 -3.37 18.30
C VAL A 308 12.12 -2.87 17.43
N ALA A 309 13.02 -2.06 18.00
CA ALA A 309 14.16 -1.52 17.27
C ALA A 309 15.10 -2.62 16.75
N ALA A 310 15.41 -3.63 17.57
CA ALA A 310 16.23 -4.77 17.19
C ALA A 310 15.60 -5.58 16.04
N ARG A 311 14.26 -5.73 16.01
CA ARG A 311 13.56 -6.35 14.88
C ARG A 311 13.75 -5.52 13.61
N MET A 312 13.47 -4.22 13.67
CA MET A 312 13.59 -3.33 12.50
C MET A 312 15.02 -3.31 11.95
N GLN A 313 16.04 -3.37 12.82
CA GLN A 313 17.44 -3.47 12.39
C GLN A 313 17.72 -4.71 11.53
N SER A 314 17.02 -5.82 11.77
CA SER A 314 17.29 -7.13 11.15
C SER A 314 16.48 -7.42 9.87
N VAL A 315 15.38 -6.69 9.65
CA VAL A 315 14.47 -6.96 8.54
C VAL A 315 14.75 -6.05 7.34
N LYS A 316 14.26 -6.46 6.17
CA LYS A 316 14.25 -5.63 4.98
C LYS A 316 13.06 -4.66 5.05
N PRO A 317 13.25 -3.36 4.73
CA PRO A 317 12.16 -2.40 4.72
C PRO A 317 11.03 -2.79 3.79
N LEU A 318 9.78 -2.71 4.26
CA LEU A 318 8.55 -2.97 3.50
C LEU A 318 8.50 -4.35 2.82
N ALA A 319 9.21 -5.35 3.37
CA ALA A 319 9.33 -6.68 2.76
C ALA A 319 7.99 -7.43 2.57
N LEU A 320 6.97 -7.05 3.33
CA LEU A 320 5.63 -7.64 3.28
C LEU A 320 4.70 -6.89 2.33
N ALA A 321 4.97 -5.62 2.06
CA ALA A 321 4.09 -4.75 1.30
C ALA A 321 4.25 -4.95 -0.21
N THR A 322 3.20 -4.61 -0.96
CA THR A 322 3.19 -4.51 -2.43
C THR A 322 2.80 -3.10 -2.85
N ASN A 323 2.83 -2.83 -4.16
CA ASN A 323 2.45 -1.54 -4.75
C ASN A 323 3.10 -0.36 -4.01
N VAL A 324 4.38 -0.53 -3.62
CA VAL A 324 5.11 0.50 -2.89
C VAL A 324 5.29 1.70 -3.83
N PRO A 325 4.88 2.92 -3.43
CA PRO A 325 4.98 4.09 -4.31
C PRO A 325 6.38 4.21 -4.92
N GLN A 326 6.45 4.42 -6.22
CA GLN A 326 7.67 4.26 -7.00
C GLN A 326 8.82 5.14 -6.47
N ALA A 327 8.51 6.38 -6.06
CA ALA A 327 9.46 7.29 -5.44
C ALA A 327 10.06 6.71 -4.14
N LEU A 328 9.22 6.12 -3.28
CA LEU A 328 9.66 5.48 -2.04
C LEU A 328 10.49 4.22 -2.32
N LYS A 329 10.05 3.38 -3.26
CA LYS A 329 10.76 2.16 -3.71
C LYS A 329 12.14 2.51 -4.24
N THR A 330 12.23 3.53 -5.09
CA THR A 330 13.49 4.06 -5.68
C THR A 330 14.43 4.58 -4.60
N TRP A 331 13.92 5.40 -3.67
CA TRP A 331 14.74 5.93 -2.58
C TRP A 331 15.28 4.80 -1.70
N ILE A 332 14.44 3.86 -1.25
CA ILE A 332 14.87 2.68 -0.48
C ILE A 332 15.93 1.92 -1.27
N GLY A 333 15.65 1.60 -2.54
CA GLY A 333 16.56 0.98 -3.49
C GLY A 333 17.29 -0.25 -2.94
N GLY A 334 16.55 -1.13 -2.26
CA GLY A 334 17.04 -2.39 -1.70
C GLY A 334 17.91 -2.29 -0.44
N ARG A 335 18.08 -1.10 0.12
CA ARG A 335 18.89 -0.86 1.33
C ARG A 335 18.22 -1.40 2.59
N THR A 336 19.04 -1.73 3.57
CA THR A 336 18.63 -2.15 4.91
C THR A 336 18.27 -0.95 5.79
N TYR A 337 17.49 -1.15 6.86
CA TYR A 337 17.21 -0.06 7.81
C TYR A 337 18.48 0.61 8.36
N PRO A 338 19.55 -0.11 8.77
CA PRO A 338 20.82 0.53 9.14
C PRO A 338 21.39 1.49 8.09
N GLU A 339 21.34 1.14 6.81
CA GLU A 339 21.80 2.03 5.73
C GLU A 339 20.89 3.25 5.55
N LEU A 340 19.56 3.08 5.71
CA LEU A 340 18.62 4.21 5.68
C LEU A 340 18.81 5.14 6.89
N PHE A 341 19.05 4.59 8.07
CA PHE A 341 19.36 5.37 9.28
C PHE A 341 20.71 6.09 9.16
N GLN A 342 21.70 5.46 8.52
CA GLN A 342 22.99 6.10 8.24
C GLN A 342 22.83 7.35 7.36
N GLU A 343 21.97 7.30 6.34
CA GLU A 343 21.66 8.46 5.51
C GLU A 343 20.96 9.57 6.31
N VAL A 344 19.95 9.21 7.11
CA VAL A 344 19.04 10.18 7.74
C VAL A 344 19.59 10.77 9.04
N PHE A 345 20.28 9.96 9.85
CA PHE A 345 20.76 10.33 11.19
C PHE A 345 22.28 10.37 11.27
N GLY A 346 23.00 10.02 10.21
CA GLY A 346 24.47 10.00 10.19
C GLY A 346 25.08 8.79 10.91
N THR A 347 24.28 7.78 11.27
CA THR A 347 24.72 6.57 11.99
C THR A 347 23.81 5.39 11.66
N PRO A 348 24.32 4.15 11.59
CA PRO A 348 23.50 3.00 11.23
C PRO A 348 22.64 2.48 12.39
N ASP A 349 22.77 3.01 13.61
CA ASP A 349 22.02 2.45 14.74
C ASP A 349 20.53 2.78 14.62
N VAL A 350 19.73 1.72 14.55
CA VAL A 350 18.28 1.77 14.62
C VAL A 350 17.88 1.79 16.09
N THR A 351 17.51 2.97 16.61
CA THR A 351 17.12 3.15 18.01
C THR A 351 15.63 3.50 18.14
N PRO A 352 14.99 3.20 19.29
CA PRO A 352 13.60 3.63 19.55
C PRO A 352 13.38 5.12 19.30
N ALA A 353 14.29 5.97 19.78
CA ALA A 353 14.20 7.41 19.60
C ALA A 353 14.24 7.83 18.13
N ARG A 354 15.11 7.21 17.32
CA ARG A 354 15.23 7.54 15.89
C ARG A 354 14.06 7.01 15.06
N ILE A 355 13.50 5.86 15.43
CA ILE A 355 12.22 5.38 14.87
C ILE A 355 11.12 6.41 15.12
N ALA A 356 10.98 6.89 16.36
CA ALA A 356 9.99 7.91 16.74
C ALA A 356 10.16 9.20 15.93
N MET A 357 11.39 9.71 15.87
CA MET A 357 11.72 10.93 15.13
C MET A 357 11.45 10.81 13.63
N ALA A 358 11.71 9.65 13.03
CA ALA A 358 11.40 9.40 11.63
C ALA A 358 9.88 9.38 11.39
N ILE A 359 9.13 8.59 12.18
CA ILE A 359 7.65 8.52 12.08
C ILE A 359 7.02 9.89 12.28
N GLY A 360 7.41 10.62 13.34
CA GLY A 360 6.89 11.97 13.59
C GLY A 360 7.21 12.96 12.47
N THR A 361 8.35 12.80 11.78
CA THR A 361 8.67 13.62 10.60
C THR A 361 7.75 13.32 9.42
N HIS A 362 7.44 12.05 9.18
CA HIS A 362 6.48 11.67 8.16
C HIS A 362 5.09 12.23 8.49
N GLU A 363 4.58 12.00 9.70
CA GLU A 363 3.26 12.50 10.11
C GLU A 363 3.16 14.03 10.02
N ARG A 364 4.25 14.75 10.28
CA ARG A 364 4.33 16.22 10.16
C ARG A 364 4.24 16.73 8.72
N SER A 365 4.46 15.88 7.72
CA SER A 365 4.26 16.21 6.30
C SER A 365 2.82 15.95 5.81
N LEU A 366 1.93 15.43 6.66
CA LEU A 366 0.60 14.95 6.27
C LEU A 366 -0.48 15.94 6.71
N PHE A 367 -0.37 17.16 6.17
CA PHE A 367 -1.33 18.24 6.38
C PHE A 367 -2.15 18.50 5.10
N SER A 368 -3.46 18.66 5.29
CA SER A 368 -4.46 18.71 4.21
C SER A 368 -4.89 20.15 3.93
N ASP A 369 -4.05 20.88 3.20
CA ASP A 369 -4.15 22.32 2.91
C ASP A 369 -4.83 22.69 1.59
N GLU A 370 -5.44 21.73 0.88
CA GLU A 370 -6.08 21.96 -0.43
C GLU A 370 -7.56 21.56 -0.45
N THR A 371 -8.28 21.79 0.65
CA THR A 371 -9.73 21.58 0.71
C THR A 371 -10.47 22.68 -0.06
N PRO A 372 -11.73 22.45 -0.51
CA PRO A 372 -12.55 23.53 -1.05
C PRO A 372 -12.76 24.70 -0.07
N LEU A 373 -12.72 24.47 1.25
CA LEU A 373 -12.72 25.54 2.24
C LEU A 373 -11.49 26.44 2.16
N ASP A 374 -10.30 25.86 1.94
CA ASP A 374 -9.08 26.65 1.75
C ASP A 374 -9.17 27.52 0.48
N ARG A 375 -9.72 26.97 -0.60
CA ARG A 375 -9.90 27.69 -1.88
C ARG A 375 -11.02 28.74 -1.83
N GLU A 376 -12.12 28.47 -1.14
CA GLU A 376 -13.22 29.42 -0.94
C GLU A 376 -12.78 30.64 -0.13
N ALA A 377 -11.88 30.47 0.84
CA ALA A 377 -11.34 31.58 1.64
C ALA A 377 -10.67 32.68 0.79
N TYR A 378 -10.14 32.31 -0.38
CA TYR A 378 -9.57 33.22 -1.39
C TYR A 378 -10.51 33.55 -2.56
N GLY A 379 -11.72 32.98 -2.58
CA GLY A 379 -12.68 33.13 -3.69
C GLY A 379 -12.32 32.34 -4.94
N LEU A 380 -11.43 31.34 -4.84
CA LEU A 380 -11.00 30.48 -5.95
C LEU A 380 -12.03 29.39 -6.26
N GLU A 381 -12.85 29.05 -5.28
CA GLU A 381 -13.94 28.09 -5.41
C GLU A 381 -15.20 28.64 -4.72
N LYS A 382 -16.38 28.15 -5.12
CA LYS A 382 -17.66 28.54 -4.51
C LYS A 382 -18.35 27.35 -3.89
N PHE A 383 -18.93 27.56 -2.71
CA PHE A 383 -19.89 26.64 -2.13
C PHE A 383 -21.23 26.73 -2.84
N ASN A 384 -21.92 25.59 -2.94
CA ASN A 384 -23.31 25.58 -3.35
C ASN A 384 -24.21 26.15 -2.23
N PHE A 385 -25.48 26.39 -2.55
CA PHE A 385 -26.43 26.99 -1.60
C PHE A 385 -26.54 26.21 -0.28
N GLN A 386 -26.58 24.88 -0.33
CA GLN A 386 -26.75 24.04 0.85
C GLN A 386 -25.48 24.00 1.72
N GLU A 387 -24.30 23.97 1.10
CA GLU A 387 -23.01 24.07 1.78
C GLU A 387 -22.85 25.41 2.50
N GLU A 388 -23.24 26.51 1.84
CA GLU A 388 -23.18 27.85 2.43
C GLU A 388 -24.18 28.04 3.58
N MET A 389 -25.39 27.50 3.42
CA MET A 389 -26.38 27.42 4.49
C MET A 389 -25.83 26.61 5.68
N GLY A 390 -25.16 25.50 5.41
CA GLY A 390 -24.49 24.66 6.40
C GLY A 390 -23.40 25.41 7.16
N ARG A 391 -22.52 26.12 6.45
CA ARG A 391 -21.48 26.97 7.06
C ARG A 391 -22.10 28.03 7.97
N SER A 392 -23.12 28.72 7.48
CA SER A 392 -23.83 29.76 8.24
C SER A 392 -24.46 29.19 9.51
N LEU A 393 -25.09 28.02 9.43
CA LEU A 393 -25.62 27.31 10.60
C LEU A 393 -24.52 26.89 11.57
N PHE A 394 -23.40 26.37 11.07
CA PHE A 394 -22.27 25.93 11.89
C PHE A 394 -21.73 27.07 12.78
N ILE A 395 -21.66 28.29 12.23
CA ILE A 395 -21.25 29.48 12.97
C ILE A 395 -22.36 29.96 13.93
N ASN A 396 -23.59 30.05 13.46
CA ASN A 396 -24.71 30.58 14.27
C ASN A 396 -25.09 29.65 15.44
N LEU A 397 -24.87 28.34 15.29
CA LEU A 397 -25.06 27.34 16.34
C LEU A 397 -23.83 27.20 17.25
N GLN A 398 -22.81 28.05 17.07
CA GLN A 398 -21.61 28.11 17.91
C GLN A 398 -20.75 26.83 17.85
N CYS A 399 -20.86 26.03 16.78
CA CYS A 399 -19.98 24.86 16.58
C CYS A 399 -18.51 25.31 16.47
N ASN A 400 -18.29 26.50 15.90
CA ASN A 400 -17.00 27.15 15.78
C ASN A 400 -16.43 27.73 17.09
N VAL A 401 -17.07 27.51 18.26
CA VAL A 401 -16.43 27.80 19.56
C VAL A 401 -15.39 26.73 19.91
N CYS A 402 -15.63 25.48 19.50
CA CYS A 402 -14.69 24.37 19.71
C CYS A 402 -13.99 24.01 18.39
N HIS A 403 -14.71 24.09 17.28
CA HIS A 403 -14.22 23.74 15.96
C HIS A 403 -13.84 24.99 15.17
N GLU A 404 -12.84 25.70 15.66
CA GLU A 404 -12.40 27.00 15.12
C GLU A 404 -11.10 26.93 14.30
N GLY A 405 -10.72 28.07 13.73
CA GLY A 405 -9.42 28.26 13.09
C GLY A 405 -9.24 27.41 11.84
N SER A 406 -7.98 27.29 11.41
CA SER A 406 -7.65 26.55 10.18
C SER A 406 -7.92 25.06 10.27
N LEU A 407 -7.93 24.48 11.47
CA LEU A 407 -8.11 23.04 11.66
C LEU A 407 -9.56 22.63 11.95
N LEU A 408 -10.45 23.61 12.12
CA LEU A 408 -11.78 23.38 12.68
C LEU A 408 -11.68 22.58 14.00
N ALA A 409 -10.73 22.98 14.84
CA ALA A 409 -10.46 22.43 16.17
C ALA A 409 -9.53 23.36 16.94
N ASP A 410 -9.81 23.53 18.23
CA ASP A 410 -8.99 24.30 19.17
C ASP A 410 -8.05 23.42 20.02
N HIS A 411 -8.12 22.09 19.81
CA HIS A 411 -7.33 21.07 20.50
C HIS A 411 -7.46 21.09 22.03
N GLN A 412 -8.55 21.64 22.57
CA GLN A 412 -8.86 21.55 24.00
C GLN A 412 -9.60 20.25 24.32
N PHE A 413 -9.73 19.95 25.61
CA PHE A 413 -10.41 18.75 26.11
C PHE A 413 -11.80 19.13 26.62
N ARG A 414 -12.83 18.43 26.15
CA ARG A 414 -14.23 18.71 26.52
C ARG A 414 -15.02 17.43 26.72
N ASN A 415 -15.94 17.48 27.66
CA ASN A 415 -16.99 16.48 27.80
C ASN A 415 -18.25 17.00 27.09
N ILE A 416 -18.71 16.25 26.09
CA ILE A 416 -19.92 16.58 25.30
C ILE A 416 -21.07 15.59 25.55
N GLY A 417 -20.92 14.68 26.52
CA GLY A 417 -21.97 13.72 26.86
C GLY A 417 -22.11 12.56 25.86
N VAL A 418 -21.02 12.07 25.27
CA VAL A 418 -21.07 10.86 24.41
C VAL A 418 -21.40 9.61 25.23
N ARG A 419 -20.83 9.53 26.45
CA ARG A 419 -21.02 8.43 27.40
C ARG A 419 -20.73 8.87 28.84
N PRO A 420 -21.18 8.13 29.87
CA PRO A 420 -20.86 8.42 31.26
C PRO A 420 -19.35 8.42 31.55
N PRO A 421 -18.81 9.38 32.34
CA PRO A 421 -17.39 9.42 32.67
C PRO A 421 -16.86 8.20 33.45
N ALA A 422 -17.75 7.45 34.11
CA ALA A 422 -17.40 6.22 34.83
C ALA A 422 -16.93 5.10 33.88
N GLU A 423 -17.38 5.12 32.62
CA GLU A 423 -17.00 4.10 31.64
C GLU A 423 -15.66 4.43 30.98
N ASP A 424 -15.35 5.70 30.73
CA ASP A 424 -14.03 6.15 30.29
C ASP A 424 -13.76 7.56 30.82
N ARG A 425 -12.78 7.66 31.72
CA ARG A 425 -12.41 8.93 32.34
C ARG A 425 -11.70 9.89 31.38
N GLY A 426 -11.28 9.46 30.20
CA GLY A 426 -10.66 10.33 29.19
C GLY A 426 -9.45 11.07 29.75
N ARG A 427 -9.43 12.40 29.59
CA ARG A 427 -8.38 13.31 30.11
C ARG A 427 -8.21 13.21 31.63
N GLY A 428 -9.27 12.97 32.38
CA GLY A 428 -9.22 12.83 33.84
C GLY A 428 -8.34 11.67 34.33
N ALA A 429 -8.18 10.62 33.50
CA ALA A 429 -7.22 9.54 33.77
C ALA A 429 -5.76 10.00 33.61
N VAL A 430 -5.49 10.95 32.71
CA VAL A 430 -4.15 11.49 32.43
C VAL A 430 -3.76 12.53 33.47
N THR A 431 -4.69 13.43 33.83
CA THR A 431 -4.42 14.54 34.77
C THR A 431 -4.58 14.14 36.23
N GLY A 432 -5.32 13.06 36.52
CA GLY A 432 -5.72 12.68 37.87
C GLY A 432 -6.80 13.58 38.48
N ASN A 433 -7.31 14.57 37.74
CA ASN A 433 -8.33 15.51 38.21
C ASN A 433 -9.72 15.05 37.76
N ALA A 434 -10.61 14.80 38.73
CA ALA A 434 -12.00 14.39 38.46
C ALA A 434 -12.81 15.45 37.69
N GLY A 435 -12.41 16.72 37.73
CA GLY A 435 -13.02 17.77 36.90
C GLY A 435 -12.81 17.56 35.40
N ASN A 436 -11.82 16.76 35.00
CA ASN A 436 -11.55 16.42 33.60
C ASN A 436 -12.11 15.05 33.18
N ASP A 437 -12.89 14.39 34.05
CA ASP A 437 -13.43 13.06 33.75
C ASP A 437 -14.40 13.15 32.56
N GLY A 438 -14.23 12.24 31.59
CA GLY A 438 -15.02 12.18 30.36
C GLY A 438 -14.64 13.21 29.31
N GLU A 439 -13.63 14.04 29.55
CA GLU A 439 -13.16 14.99 28.55
C GLU A 439 -12.25 14.34 27.51
N PHE A 440 -12.48 14.67 26.23
CA PHE A 440 -11.67 14.24 25.11
C PHE A 440 -11.27 15.42 24.23
N LYS A 441 -10.13 15.28 23.55
CA LYS A 441 -9.60 16.27 22.62
C LYS A 441 -10.62 16.56 21.54
N THR A 442 -10.93 17.83 21.30
CA THR A 442 -11.73 18.28 20.16
C THR A 442 -10.99 17.91 18.85
N PRO A 443 -11.52 17.00 18.02
CA PRO A 443 -10.84 16.54 16.82
C PRO A 443 -11.00 17.54 15.67
N THR A 444 -10.00 17.61 14.78
CA THR A 444 -10.11 18.35 13.52
C THR A 444 -11.27 17.83 12.66
N LEU A 445 -12.04 18.74 12.06
CA LEU A 445 -13.10 18.38 11.12
C LEU A 445 -12.63 18.33 9.66
N ARG A 446 -11.36 18.65 9.37
CA ARG A 446 -10.79 18.38 8.03
C ARG A 446 -10.88 16.89 7.72
N ASN A 447 -11.30 16.53 6.52
CA ASN A 447 -11.53 15.16 6.04
C ASN A 447 -12.54 14.35 6.86
N VAL A 448 -13.45 15.01 7.60
CA VAL A 448 -14.41 14.31 8.47
C VAL A 448 -15.41 13.45 7.66
N GLU A 449 -15.69 13.81 6.41
CA GLU A 449 -16.48 13.01 5.47
C GLU A 449 -16.03 11.54 5.40
N LEU A 450 -14.72 11.32 5.43
CA LEU A 450 -14.10 10.02 5.18
C LEU A 450 -13.95 9.17 6.45
N ARG A 451 -14.23 9.73 7.64
CA ARG A 451 -13.71 9.20 8.93
C ARG A 451 -14.64 8.26 9.68
N GLY A 452 -15.78 7.88 9.11
CA GLY A 452 -16.75 7.02 9.81
C GLY A 452 -16.11 5.72 10.36
N PRO A 453 -16.59 5.19 11.50
CA PRO A 453 -17.54 5.80 12.42
C PRO A 453 -16.95 6.91 13.32
N PHE A 454 -17.76 7.61 14.10
CA PHE A 454 -17.39 8.86 14.79
C PHE A 454 -17.33 8.75 16.31
N MET A 455 -16.74 9.78 16.93
CA MET A 455 -16.41 9.89 18.36
C MET A 455 -15.29 8.96 18.83
N HIS A 456 -14.83 9.16 20.06
CA HIS A 456 -13.74 8.38 20.65
C HIS A 456 -14.07 6.89 20.83
N ASN A 457 -15.36 6.53 20.84
CA ASN A 457 -15.85 5.16 20.95
C ASN A 457 -16.38 4.57 19.63
N GLY A 458 -16.37 5.34 18.53
CA GLY A 458 -16.85 4.88 17.23
C GLY A 458 -18.35 4.55 17.17
N ARG A 459 -19.18 5.08 18.07
CA ARG A 459 -20.60 4.67 18.18
C ARG A 459 -21.48 5.11 17.00
N PHE A 460 -21.17 6.24 16.37
CA PHE A 460 -22.01 6.81 15.31
C PHE A 460 -21.51 6.42 13.93
N ALA A 461 -22.37 5.87 13.09
CA ALA A 461 -21.98 5.34 11.78
C ALA A 461 -21.74 6.46 10.77
N THR A 462 -22.60 7.48 10.80
CA THR A 462 -22.61 8.55 9.79
C THR A 462 -22.53 9.96 10.41
N LEU A 463 -22.27 10.97 9.58
CA LEU A 463 -22.31 12.38 10.01
C LEU A 463 -23.74 12.80 10.40
N GLU A 464 -24.75 12.21 9.79
CA GLU A 464 -26.16 12.43 10.13
C GLU A 464 -26.44 11.98 11.58
N ASP A 465 -25.89 10.85 12.02
CA ASP A 465 -25.98 10.38 13.41
C ASP A 465 -25.31 11.38 14.38
N VAL A 466 -24.15 11.93 13.99
CA VAL A 466 -23.43 12.95 14.76
C VAL A 466 -24.24 14.24 14.87
N VAL A 467 -24.84 14.71 13.78
CA VAL A 467 -25.72 15.89 13.81
C VAL A 467 -26.93 15.63 14.68
N GLU A 468 -27.52 14.44 14.62
CA GLU A 468 -28.64 14.09 15.50
C GLU A 468 -28.22 14.03 16.98
N PHE A 469 -26.99 13.62 17.29
CA PHE A 469 -26.44 13.64 18.65
C PHE A 469 -26.37 15.04 19.23
N TYR A 470 -25.84 16.00 18.49
CA TYR A 470 -25.86 17.40 18.92
C TYR A 470 -27.28 17.97 18.93
N ASN A 471 -28.14 17.59 17.99
CA ASN A 471 -29.51 18.08 17.91
C ASN A 471 -30.34 17.77 19.16
N ARG A 472 -30.09 16.63 19.82
CA ARG A 472 -30.73 16.22 21.07
C ARG A 472 -29.98 16.64 22.34
N GLY A 473 -28.80 17.26 22.20
CA GLY A 473 -28.04 17.83 23.32
C GLY A 473 -27.12 16.87 24.07
N GLY A 474 -26.66 15.79 23.43
CA GLY A 474 -25.85 14.75 24.07
C GLY A 474 -26.66 13.57 24.62
N ASP A 475 -25.98 12.47 24.96
CA ASP A 475 -26.59 11.21 25.41
C ASP A 475 -26.35 10.91 26.90
N ALA A 476 -25.33 11.53 27.51
CA ALA A 476 -24.98 11.39 28.91
C ALA A 476 -24.78 12.76 29.56
N ASP A 477 -25.04 12.85 30.87
CA ASP A 477 -24.91 14.08 31.65
C ASP A 477 -23.76 13.99 32.66
N ALA A 478 -23.08 15.12 32.93
CA ALA A 478 -22.01 15.23 33.91
C ALA A 478 -21.77 16.69 34.33
N PRO A 479 -21.26 16.95 35.56
CA PRO A 479 -21.09 18.32 36.06
C PRO A 479 -20.13 19.21 35.26
N ASN A 480 -19.27 18.64 34.42
CA ASN A 480 -18.30 19.34 33.60
C ASN A 480 -18.74 19.51 32.13
N ILE A 481 -20.00 19.21 31.80
CA ILE A 481 -20.57 19.52 30.48
C ILE A 481 -21.03 20.99 30.44
N ASP A 482 -20.61 21.72 29.42
CA ASP A 482 -21.06 23.08 29.18
C ASP A 482 -22.42 23.09 28.46
N HIS A 483 -23.51 23.14 29.21
CA HIS A 483 -24.87 23.20 28.66
C HIS A 483 -25.22 24.53 27.97
N SER A 484 -24.36 25.54 28.06
CA SER A 484 -24.50 26.74 27.23
C SER A 484 -24.06 26.51 25.79
N LEU A 485 -23.39 25.39 25.51
CA LEU A 485 -22.98 24.94 24.16
C LEU A 485 -23.69 23.63 23.79
N ILE A 486 -23.68 22.64 24.70
CA ILE A 486 -24.28 21.32 24.49
C ILE A 486 -25.72 21.30 25.01
N ARG A 487 -26.67 21.52 24.09
CA ARG A 487 -28.11 21.64 24.38
C ARG A 487 -28.94 21.16 23.18
N PRO A 488 -30.22 20.79 23.37
CA PRO A 488 -31.11 20.51 22.25
C PRO A 488 -31.19 21.70 21.28
N LEU A 489 -30.96 21.44 19.98
CA LEU A 489 -30.89 22.47 18.94
C LEU A 489 -32.19 22.59 18.13
N PHE A 490 -33.07 21.57 18.18
CA PHE A 490 -34.36 21.51 17.48
C PHE A 490 -34.28 21.83 15.98
N LEU A 491 -33.25 21.33 15.31
CA LEU A 491 -32.98 21.55 13.89
C LEU A 491 -34.01 20.85 13.01
N THR A 492 -34.41 21.53 11.93
CA THR A 492 -35.23 20.92 10.86
C THR A 492 -34.41 19.92 10.04
N THR A 493 -35.09 19.05 9.29
CA THR A 493 -34.43 18.10 8.37
C THR A 493 -33.50 18.81 7.38
N GLU A 494 -33.92 19.96 6.84
CA GLU A 494 -33.12 20.76 5.91
C GLU A 494 -31.87 21.35 6.58
N GLN A 495 -31.99 21.88 7.81
CA GLN A 495 -30.85 22.41 8.56
C GLN A 495 -29.84 21.31 8.88
N LYS A 496 -30.30 20.12 9.28
CA LYS A 496 -29.44 18.97 9.51
C LYS A 496 -28.69 18.57 8.24
N ALA A 497 -29.40 18.48 7.11
CA ALA A 497 -28.80 18.17 5.82
C ALA A 497 -27.79 19.24 5.36
N ALA A 498 -28.03 20.52 5.66
CA ALA A 498 -27.11 21.61 5.35
C ALA A 498 -25.80 21.51 6.16
N LEU A 499 -25.88 21.25 7.47
CA LEU A 499 -24.69 21.03 8.31
C LEU A 499 -23.83 19.87 7.78
N VAL A 500 -24.48 18.75 7.42
CA VAL A 500 -23.77 17.61 6.84
C VAL A 500 -23.13 17.98 5.49
N ALA A 501 -23.83 18.71 4.62
CA ALA A 501 -23.27 19.15 3.35
C ALA A 501 -22.01 20.00 3.53
N PHE A 502 -22.00 20.90 4.52
CA PHE A 502 -20.81 21.68 4.88
C PHE A 502 -19.66 20.80 5.37
N MET A 503 -19.92 19.78 6.18
CA MET A 503 -18.88 18.89 6.73
C MET A 503 -18.36 17.83 5.74
N LYS A 504 -18.98 17.70 4.57
CA LYS A 504 -18.57 16.75 3.52
C LYS A 504 -17.51 17.40 2.61
N ARG A 505 -17.82 17.52 1.31
CA ARG A 505 -16.96 18.09 0.27
C ARG A 505 -16.17 19.33 0.70
N PRO A 506 -16.74 20.35 1.37
CA PRO A 506 -15.99 21.54 1.73
C PRO A 506 -14.76 21.29 2.61
N LEU A 507 -14.78 20.27 3.47
CA LEU A 507 -13.70 19.97 4.40
C LEU A 507 -12.79 18.83 3.94
N THR A 508 -13.05 18.23 2.77
CA THR A 508 -12.34 17.05 2.26
C THR A 508 -11.28 17.44 1.24
N ASP A 509 -10.03 17.10 1.53
CA ASP A 509 -8.91 17.24 0.60
C ASP A 509 -8.90 16.07 -0.38
N VAL A 510 -8.91 16.38 -1.67
CA VAL A 510 -8.97 15.36 -2.73
C VAL A 510 -7.73 14.47 -2.72
N ARG A 511 -6.56 15.01 -2.34
CA ARG A 511 -5.33 14.21 -2.25
C ARG A 511 -5.42 13.18 -1.13
N VAL A 512 -6.15 13.48 -0.06
CA VAL A 512 -6.40 12.53 1.04
C VAL A 512 -7.36 11.43 0.58
N ARG A 513 -8.48 11.81 -0.04
CA ARG A 513 -9.50 10.86 -0.52
C ARG A 513 -8.92 9.88 -1.54
N ASP A 514 -8.17 10.42 -2.48
CA ASP A 514 -7.66 9.69 -3.64
C ASP A 514 -6.23 9.15 -3.40
N GLU A 515 -5.73 9.26 -2.16
CA GLU A 515 -4.40 8.80 -1.72
C GLU A 515 -3.25 9.29 -2.64
N LEU A 516 -3.31 10.55 -3.06
CA LEU A 516 -2.27 11.20 -3.87
C LEU A 516 -1.12 11.71 -2.99
N PRO A 517 0.11 11.87 -3.52
CA PRO A 517 1.24 12.40 -2.76
C PRO A 517 0.91 13.70 -2.00
N PRO A 518 1.21 13.76 -0.68
CA PRO A 518 2.09 12.89 0.09
C PRO A 518 1.34 11.79 0.86
N PHE A 519 0.04 11.62 0.60
CA PHE A 519 -0.86 10.66 1.25
C PHE A 519 -0.87 9.29 0.56
N ASP A 520 -0.11 9.14 -0.51
CA ASP A 520 0.14 7.88 -1.20
C ASP A 520 0.80 6.85 -0.29
N ARG A 521 0.52 5.58 -0.53
CA ARG A 521 0.89 4.48 0.36
C ARG A 521 1.11 3.16 -0.39
N PRO A 522 1.83 2.21 0.20
CA PRO A 522 1.83 0.84 -0.27
C PRO A 522 0.51 0.11 0.05
N THR A 523 0.33 -1.05 -0.59
CA THR A 523 -0.64 -2.08 -0.18
C THR A 523 0.00 -3.00 0.87
N LEU A 524 -0.65 -3.16 2.02
CA LEU A 524 -0.15 -4.01 3.11
C LEU A 524 -0.35 -5.50 2.81
N TYR A 525 0.43 -6.37 3.44
CA TYR A 525 0.25 -7.82 3.27
C TYR A 525 -1.15 -8.26 3.70
N THR A 526 -1.69 -7.68 4.77
CA THR A 526 -3.06 -7.97 5.23
C THR A 526 -4.19 -7.51 4.29
N GLU A 527 -3.87 -6.70 3.27
CA GLU A 527 -4.79 -6.32 2.19
C GLU A 527 -4.66 -7.21 0.95
N SER A 528 -3.60 -8.03 0.89
CA SER A 528 -3.25 -8.82 -0.30
C SER A 528 -3.83 -10.24 -0.27
N ASP A 529 -3.81 -10.89 -1.42
CA ASP A 529 -4.13 -12.31 -1.61
C ASP A 529 -3.08 -13.27 -1.02
N ARG A 530 -1.98 -12.74 -0.46
CA ARG A 530 -0.89 -13.51 0.14
C ARG A 530 -1.23 -14.04 1.53
N VAL A 531 -2.31 -13.54 2.15
CA VAL A 531 -2.81 -14.05 3.43
C VAL A 531 -3.31 -15.48 3.26
N PRO A 532 -2.94 -16.45 4.14
CA PRO A 532 -3.44 -17.81 4.02
C PRO A 532 -4.97 -17.88 4.01
N VAL A 533 -5.52 -18.63 3.04
CA VAL A 533 -6.96 -18.76 2.83
C VAL A 533 -7.46 -20.07 3.43
N VAL A 534 -8.54 -20.02 4.18
CA VAL A 534 -9.23 -21.20 4.73
C VAL A 534 -10.43 -21.55 3.85
N GLN A 535 -10.50 -22.79 3.38
CA GLN A 535 -11.55 -23.23 2.46
C GLN A 535 -11.87 -24.74 2.58
N GLY A 536 -12.91 -25.16 1.87
CA GLY A 536 -13.37 -26.55 1.85
C GLY A 536 -14.07 -26.99 3.14
N THR A 537 -14.35 -28.29 3.24
CA THR A 537 -15.05 -28.87 4.39
C THR A 537 -14.08 -29.56 5.36
N GLY A 538 -14.44 -29.53 6.64
CA GLY A 538 -13.80 -30.33 7.69
C GLY A 538 -14.66 -31.53 8.08
N ARG A 539 -14.19 -32.29 9.08
CA ARG A 539 -14.99 -33.32 9.76
C ARG A 539 -15.31 -32.86 11.17
N ALA A 540 -16.59 -32.85 11.50
CA ALA A 540 -17.06 -32.50 12.83
C ALA A 540 -16.67 -33.54 13.88
N GLY A 541 -16.45 -33.08 15.11
CA GLY A 541 -16.24 -33.91 16.28
C GLY A 541 -17.46 -33.94 17.22
N THR A 542 -17.18 -34.13 18.51
CA THR A 542 -18.17 -34.05 19.59
C THR A 542 -18.99 -32.76 19.46
N GLY A 543 -20.31 -32.88 19.58
CA GLY A 543 -21.22 -31.73 19.47
C GLY A 543 -21.43 -31.21 18.04
N SER A 544 -21.04 -31.97 17.02
CA SER A 544 -21.11 -31.56 15.61
C SER A 544 -20.26 -30.32 15.28
N ILE A 545 -19.23 -30.05 16.09
CA ILE A 545 -18.36 -28.88 15.93
C ILE A 545 -17.18 -29.25 15.03
N VAL A 546 -16.94 -28.43 14.00
CA VAL A 546 -15.76 -28.55 13.13
C VAL A 546 -14.67 -27.62 13.65
N PRO A 547 -13.46 -28.13 13.98
CA PRO A 547 -12.35 -27.27 14.37
C PRO A 547 -11.95 -26.31 13.25
N GLN A 548 -11.54 -25.10 13.60
CA GLN A 548 -11.24 -24.02 12.65
C GLN A 548 -9.76 -23.65 12.71
N PRO A 549 -9.02 -23.65 11.59
CA PRO A 549 -7.63 -23.21 11.55
C PRO A 549 -7.57 -21.68 11.65
N VAL A 550 -6.47 -21.17 12.20
CA VAL A 550 -6.15 -19.73 12.24
C VAL A 550 -4.75 -19.56 11.68
N ALA A 551 -4.64 -19.08 10.44
CA ALA A 551 -3.35 -18.87 9.77
C ALA A 551 -3.37 -17.49 9.11
N ILE A 552 -2.77 -16.50 9.75
CA ILE A 552 -2.72 -15.12 9.25
C ILE A 552 -1.30 -14.56 9.16
N SER A 553 -0.32 -15.23 9.79
CA SER A 553 1.09 -14.83 9.72
C SER A 553 1.63 -14.92 8.29
N PRO A 554 2.51 -14.00 7.87
CA PRO A 554 3.02 -13.98 6.50
C PRO A 554 3.91 -15.19 6.19
N PRO A 555 3.62 -15.96 5.13
CA PRO A 555 4.47 -17.06 4.65
C PRO A 555 5.68 -16.55 3.84
N ILE A 556 6.37 -15.52 4.30
CA ILE A 556 7.56 -14.97 3.64
C ILE A 556 8.80 -15.83 3.93
N THR A 557 9.68 -15.99 2.94
CA THR A 557 10.97 -16.69 3.12
C THR A 557 11.78 -16.10 4.28
N GLY A 558 12.41 -16.99 5.05
CA GLY A 558 13.19 -16.61 6.22
C GLY A 558 12.37 -16.17 7.44
N ASN A 559 11.02 -16.20 7.39
CA ASN A 559 10.21 -15.92 8.57
C ASN A 559 10.41 -17.05 9.61
N PRO A 560 11.05 -16.77 10.77
CA PRO A 560 11.25 -17.79 11.79
C PRO A 560 9.95 -18.14 12.53
N GLN A 561 8.93 -17.28 12.43
CA GLN A 561 7.70 -17.31 13.21
C GLN A 561 6.45 -17.26 12.32
N PHE A 562 6.27 -18.27 11.46
CA PHE A 562 4.99 -18.50 10.78
C PHE A 562 4.08 -19.29 11.72
N THR A 563 3.15 -18.58 12.37
CA THR A 563 2.25 -19.15 13.38
C THR A 563 1.00 -19.71 12.73
N VAL A 564 0.67 -20.94 13.11
CA VAL A 564 -0.58 -21.61 12.74
C VAL A 564 -1.31 -22.03 14.01
N GLY A 565 -2.56 -21.59 14.14
CA GLY A 565 -3.46 -21.90 15.24
C GLY A 565 -4.62 -22.80 14.84
N ILE A 566 -5.33 -23.28 15.85
CA ILE A 566 -6.60 -23.98 15.77
C ILE A 566 -7.50 -23.55 16.92
N LYS A 567 -8.79 -23.34 16.63
CA LYS A 567 -9.86 -23.11 17.60
C LYS A 567 -11.02 -24.07 17.36
N ALA A 568 -12.01 -24.07 18.24
CA ALA A 568 -13.20 -24.92 18.14
C ALA A 568 -12.91 -26.44 18.12
N GLY A 569 -11.79 -26.88 18.69
CA GLY A 569 -11.48 -28.30 18.89
C GLY A 569 -12.06 -28.86 20.18
N LEU A 570 -11.81 -30.13 20.45
CA LEU A 570 -12.10 -30.76 21.75
C LEU A 570 -11.03 -30.34 22.78
N GLY A 571 -11.42 -29.64 23.84
CA GLY A 571 -10.49 -29.17 24.88
C GLY A 571 -9.78 -30.32 25.60
N GLY A 572 -8.47 -30.19 25.82
CA GLY A 572 -7.62 -31.22 26.39
C GLY A 572 -7.16 -32.30 25.40
N ALA A 573 -7.66 -32.30 24.17
CA ALA A 573 -7.29 -33.28 23.16
C ALA A 573 -5.90 -33.01 22.53
N SER A 574 -5.29 -34.07 21.99
CA SER A 574 -4.13 -33.94 21.11
C SER A 574 -4.60 -33.46 19.73
N ALA A 575 -3.91 -32.48 19.17
CA ALA A 575 -4.14 -31.95 17.83
C ALA A 575 -2.86 -32.01 17.00
N VAL A 576 -2.97 -32.58 15.80
CA VAL A 576 -1.87 -32.72 14.85
C VAL A 576 -2.08 -31.76 13.69
N LEU A 577 -1.08 -30.94 13.40
CA LEU A 577 -0.97 -30.15 12.19
C LEU A 577 -0.15 -30.91 11.16
N SER A 578 -0.71 -31.15 9.97
CA SER A 578 0.03 -31.64 8.81
C SER A 578 -0.05 -30.63 7.68
N ILE A 579 1.11 -30.21 7.17
CA ILE A 579 1.25 -29.32 6.02
C ILE A 579 2.08 -30.02 4.94
N GLY A 580 1.59 -29.99 3.70
CA GLY A 580 2.27 -30.55 2.54
C GLY A 580 2.02 -29.78 1.25
N THR A 581 2.57 -30.31 0.17
CA THR A 581 2.45 -29.78 -1.21
C THR A 581 1.12 -30.16 -1.88
N SER A 582 0.27 -30.92 -1.20
CA SER A 582 -1.08 -31.29 -1.61
C SER A 582 -1.97 -31.36 -0.38
N ASP A 583 -3.29 -31.19 -0.52
CA ASP A 583 -4.23 -31.31 0.59
C ASP A 583 -4.10 -32.69 1.28
N PRO A 584 -3.76 -32.76 2.59
CA PRO A 584 -3.74 -34.00 3.35
C PRO A 584 -5.09 -34.74 3.39
N GLY A 585 -6.19 -34.04 3.09
CA GLY A 585 -7.54 -34.58 3.03
C GLY A 585 -8.18 -34.81 4.41
N VAL A 586 -9.37 -35.40 4.45
CA VAL A 586 -10.06 -35.73 5.72
C VAL A 586 -9.85 -37.17 6.18
N GLY A 587 -9.51 -38.09 5.26
CA GLY A 587 -9.02 -39.45 5.51
C GLY A 587 -9.83 -40.35 6.48
N SER A 588 -9.42 -41.60 6.62
CA SER A 588 -9.86 -42.51 7.68
C SER A 588 -8.85 -42.63 8.83
N SER A 589 -7.66 -42.04 8.68
CA SER A 589 -6.60 -42.00 9.70
C SER A 589 -5.93 -40.63 9.74
N ILE A 590 -5.32 -40.29 10.87
CA ILE A 590 -4.49 -39.07 10.99
C ILE A 590 -3.19 -39.31 10.21
N PRO A 591 -2.75 -38.39 9.33
CA PRO A 591 -1.48 -38.50 8.62
C PRO A 591 -0.31 -38.73 9.58
N THR A 592 0.65 -39.57 9.19
CA THR A 592 1.85 -39.84 10.00
C THR A 592 2.97 -38.81 9.78
N GLY A 593 2.77 -37.85 8.87
CA GLY A 593 3.72 -36.80 8.53
C GLY A 593 3.11 -35.71 7.64
N GLY A 594 3.93 -34.75 7.25
CA GLY A 594 3.62 -33.71 6.27
C GLY A 594 4.90 -33.37 5.49
N THR A 595 4.79 -33.16 4.17
CA THR A 595 5.98 -32.93 3.33
C THR A 595 6.65 -31.59 3.58
N PHE A 596 5.97 -30.66 4.24
CA PHE A 596 6.54 -29.38 4.67
C PHE A 596 6.67 -29.29 6.19
N ALA A 597 5.59 -29.51 6.93
CA ALA A 597 5.61 -29.42 8.39
C ALA A 597 4.64 -30.43 9.02
N TYR A 598 5.05 -30.95 10.18
CA TYR A 598 4.23 -31.81 11.01
C TYR A 598 4.46 -31.46 12.48
N ARG A 599 3.40 -31.14 13.22
CA ARG A 599 3.47 -30.71 14.63
C ARG A 599 2.33 -31.31 15.43
N SER A 600 2.58 -31.59 16.70
CA SER A 600 1.56 -32.02 17.65
C SER A 600 1.49 -31.01 18.79
N VAL A 601 0.27 -30.64 19.18
CA VAL A 601 0.00 -29.75 20.32
C VAL A 601 -1.13 -30.33 21.15
N THR A 602 -1.11 -30.09 22.45
CA THR A 602 -2.26 -30.37 23.31
C THR A 602 -3.15 -29.14 23.36
N LEU A 603 -4.43 -29.30 23.01
CA LEU A 603 -5.39 -28.20 23.06
C LEU A 603 -5.70 -27.84 24.52
N THR A 604 -5.62 -26.55 24.82
CA THR A 604 -6.08 -25.97 26.07
C THR A 604 -7.61 -25.76 26.05
N GLY A 605 -8.21 -25.59 27.23
CA GLY A 605 -9.68 -25.53 27.40
C GLY A 605 -10.30 -26.89 27.74
N SER A 606 -11.62 -26.93 27.92
CA SER A 606 -12.35 -28.16 28.31
C SER A 606 -13.67 -28.32 27.55
N GLY A 607 -13.96 -29.55 27.13
CA GLY A 607 -15.19 -29.89 26.42
C GLY A 607 -15.18 -29.53 24.93
N ALA A 608 -16.28 -29.85 24.25
CA ALA A 608 -16.42 -29.68 22.81
C ALA A 608 -16.45 -28.20 22.42
N GLY A 609 -15.71 -27.82 21.37
CA GLY A 609 -15.69 -26.47 20.83
C GLY A 609 -14.86 -25.45 21.61
N ASN A 610 -14.36 -25.81 22.79
CA ASN A 610 -13.56 -24.93 23.64
C ASN A 610 -12.05 -25.22 23.56
N GLY A 611 -11.64 -26.19 22.73
CA GLY A 611 -10.26 -26.54 22.49
C GLY A 611 -9.55 -25.56 21.57
N PHE A 612 -8.41 -25.03 22.00
CA PHE A 612 -7.57 -24.13 21.21
C PHE A 612 -6.09 -24.44 21.38
N GLY A 613 -5.29 -24.08 20.39
CA GLY A 613 -3.85 -24.28 20.41
C GLY A 613 -3.18 -23.64 19.21
N SER A 614 -1.86 -23.47 19.27
CA SER A 614 -1.09 -22.98 18.14
C SER A 614 0.33 -23.51 18.19
N THR A 615 1.01 -23.41 17.05
CA THR A 615 2.41 -23.75 16.92
C THR A 615 3.09 -22.80 15.96
N VAL A 616 4.41 -22.72 16.07
CA VAL A 616 5.25 -21.92 15.19
C VAL A 616 6.03 -22.84 14.26
N ILE A 617 6.07 -22.47 12.99
CA ILE A 617 6.86 -23.11 11.95
C ILE A 617 7.79 -22.05 11.36
N SER A 618 9.02 -22.42 11.03
CA SER A 618 9.91 -21.53 10.30
C SER A 618 9.73 -21.74 8.80
N ILE A 619 9.56 -20.66 8.04
CA ILE A 619 9.66 -20.69 6.59
C ILE A 619 11.16 -20.57 6.24
N PRO A 620 11.78 -21.60 5.64
CA PRO A 620 13.19 -21.52 5.28
C PRO A 620 13.49 -20.34 4.35
N ASP A 621 14.67 -19.75 4.49
CA ASP A 621 15.17 -18.77 3.52
C ASP A 621 15.70 -19.50 2.27
N ASN A 622 14.77 -20.04 1.48
CA ASN A 622 15.07 -20.82 0.29
C ASN A 622 14.32 -20.27 -0.93
N PRO A 623 15.01 -19.67 -1.91
CA PRO A 623 14.39 -19.14 -3.12
C PRO A 623 13.52 -20.14 -3.88
N ALA A 624 13.87 -21.44 -3.87
CA ALA A 624 13.10 -22.50 -4.53
C ALA A 624 11.73 -22.78 -3.87
N MET A 625 11.42 -22.09 -2.76
CA MET A 625 10.09 -22.12 -2.14
C MET A 625 9.17 -21.01 -2.62
N VAL A 626 9.72 -19.92 -3.14
CA VAL A 626 8.93 -18.78 -3.62
C VAL A 626 7.98 -19.25 -4.72
N GLY A 627 6.73 -18.80 -4.65
CA GLY A 627 5.67 -19.18 -5.57
C GLY A 627 5.03 -20.54 -5.29
N ARG A 628 5.62 -21.39 -4.44
CA ARG A 628 5.06 -22.72 -4.14
C ARG A 628 3.88 -22.62 -3.18
N ARG A 629 2.80 -23.32 -3.52
CA ARG A 629 1.58 -23.45 -2.72
C ARG A 629 1.67 -24.63 -1.77
N PHE A 630 1.21 -24.43 -0.54
CA PHE A 630 1.13 -25.45 0.51
C PHE A 630 -0.29 -25.54 1.07
N TYR A 631 -0.63 -26.72 1.58
CA TYR A 631 -1.94 -27.08 2.09
C TYR A 631 -1.79 -27.66 3.48
N GLY A 632 -2.55 -27.13 4.44
CA GLY A 632 -2.49 -27.55 5.84
C GLY A 632 -3.86 -27.92 6.40
N ARG A 633 -3.89 -28.94 7.27
CA ARG A 633 -5.06 -29.31 8.07
C ARG A 633 -4.66 -29.65 9.49
N TRP A 634 -5.58 -29.39 10.41
CA TRP A 634 -5.51 -29.87 11.78
C TRP A 634 -6.40 -31.09 11.97
N TYR A 635 -5.90 -32.04 12.76
CA TYR A 635 -6.56 -33.28 13.14
C TYR A 635 -6.62 -33.36 14.65
N VAL A 636 -7.82 -33.35 15.24
CA VAL A 636 -7.99 -33.32 16.71
C VAL A 636 -8.55 -34.65 17.16
N THR A 637 -7.83 -35.35 18.05
CA THR A 637 -8.31 -36.60 18.66
C THR A 637 -9.64 -36.36 19.35
N ASP A 638 -10.66 -37.12 18.95
CA ASP A 638 -12.02 -36.94 19.44
C ASP A 638 -12.76 -38.29 19.34
N PRO A 639 -12.87 -39.05 20.44
CA PRO A 639 -13.44 -40.39 20.42
C PRO A 639 -14.88 -40.48 19.91
N ALA A 640 -15.65 -39.39 19.95
CA ALA A 640 -17.02 -39.35 19.46
C ALA A 640 -17.11 -38.93 17.97
N ALA A 641 -16.01 -38.44 17.38
CA ALA A 641 -15.94 -38.14 15.97
C ALA A 641 -15.83 -39.41 15.12
N ALA A 642 -16.27 -39.35 13.86
CA ALA A 642 -16.02 -40.46 12.94
C ALA A 642 -14.52 -40.72 12.78
N ASN A 643 -14.12 -41.99 12.83
CA ASN A 643 -12.73 -42.47 12.88
C ASN A 643 -11.93 -42.05 14.13
N GLY A 644 -12.57 -41.49 15.15
CA GLY A 644 -11.92 -41.10 16.42
C GLY A 644 -11.20 -39.76 16.39
N PHE A 645 -11.42 -38.92 15.38
CA PHE A 645 -10.87 -37.57 15.30
C PHE A 645 -11.68 -36.62 14.40
N SER A 646 -11.72 -35.34 14.77
CA SER A 646 -12.25 -34.25 13.94
C SER A 646 -11.14 -33.64 13.08
N VAL A 647 -11.51 -32.95 12.00
CA VAL A 647 -10.57 -32.39 11.02
C VAL A 647 -11.00 -30.98 10.64
N SER A 648 -10.06 -30.06 10.58
CA SER A 648 -10.34 -28.70 10.13
C SER A 648 -10.58 -28.65 8.62
N PRO A 649 -11.24 -27.59 8.10
CA PRO A 649 -11.07 -27.19 6.70
C PRO A 649 -9.58 -27.04 6.35
N VAL A 650 -9.27 -27.09 5.05
CA VAL A 650 -7.89 -26.88 4.58
C VAL A 650 -7.58 -25.38 4.62
N PHE A 651 -6.40 -25.02 5.07
CA PHE A 651 -5.84 -23.68 4.83
C PHE A 651 -4.72 -23.78 3.80
N THR A 652 -4.64 -22.81 2.90
CA THR A 652 -3.67 -22.77 1.80
C THR A 652 -2.89 -21.49 1.81
N PHE A 653 -1.60 -21.56 1.49
CA PHE A 653 -0.75 -20.37 1.37
C PHE A 653 0.33 -20.56 0.29
N LYS A 654 0.74 -19.46 -0.34
CA LYS A 654 1.86 -19.39 -1.28
C LYS A 654 3.04 -18.73 -0.58
N VAL A 655 4.22 -19.36 -0.60
CA VAL A 655 5.42 -18.74 -0.03
C VAL A 655 5.87 -17.61 -0.96
N PHE A 656 6.20 -16.45 -0.40
CA PHE A 656 6.71 -15.30 -1.15
C PHE A 656 8.04 -14.80 -0.58
N SER A 657 8.73 -13.89 -1.27
CA SER A 657 9.95 -13.26 -0.78
C SER A 657 9.85 -11.74 -0.78
N ALA A 658 10.78 -11.08 -0.07
CA ALA A 658 10.89 -9.61 -0.08
C ALA A 658 11.24 -9.03 -1.47
N ALA A 659 11.75 -9.86 -2.40
CA ALA A 659 12.01 -9.47 -3.78
C ALA A 659 10.79 -9.65 -4.69
N SER A 660 9.69 -10.20 -4.16
CA SER A 660 8.45 -10.46 -4.89
C SER A 660 7.57 -9.21 -5.06
N SER A 661 8.15 -8.00 -5.02
CA SER A 661 7.41 -6.77 -5.36
C SER A 661 7.09 -6.81 -6.84
N THR A 662 5.84 -7.17 -7.16
CA THR A 662 5.17 -7.02 -8.46
C THR A 662 6.09 -7.32 -9.65
N LEU A 663 6.29 -8.61 -9.94
CA LEU A 663 6.36 -8.97 -11.35
C LEU A 663 4.96 -8.62 -11.88
N HIS A 664 4.86 -7.55 -12.67
CA HIS A 664 3.85 -7.57 -13.73
C HIS A 664 4.08 -8.89 -14.46
N ALA A 665 3.02 -9.66 -14.74
CA ALA A 665 3.15 -10.84 -15.57
C ALA A 665 3.94 -10.41 -16.81
N THR A 666 5.15 -10.95 -16.96
CA THR A 666 5.97 -10.71 -18.14
C THR A 666 5.12 -11.13 -19.33
N HIS A 667 5.06 -10.29 -20.36
CA HIS A 667 4.15 -10.50 -21.47
C HIS A 667 4.34 -11.89 -22.08
N ALA A 668 3.27 -12.67 -22.20
CA ALA A 668 3.29 -14.07 -22.63
C ALA A 668 4.19 -15.01 -21.79
N ASP A 669 4.28 -14.81 -20.47
CA ASP A 669 4.87 -15.76 -19.51
C ASP A 669 3.85 -16.80 -19.06
N PHE A 670 3.81 -17.97 -19.68
CA PHE A 670 2.82 -19.02 -19.40
C PHE A 670 3.20 -19.93 -18.22
N ASP A 671 4.45 -19.86 -17.73
CA ASP A 671 4.91 -20.72 -16.64
C ASP A 671 5.21 -20.00 -15.32
N GLY A 672 5.20 -18.67 -15.35
CA GLY A 672 5.29 -17.77 -14.21
C GLY A 672 6.72 -17.62 -13.69
N ASP A 673 7.71 -17.81 -14.55
CA ASP A 673 9.13 -17.68 -14.19
C ASP A 673 9.65 -16.24 -14.30
N GLY A 674 8.82 -15.30 -14.75
CA GLY A 674 9.19 -13.90 -14.94
C GLY A 674 9.92 -13.67 -16.27
N ARG A 675 9.72 -14.53 -17.27
CA ARG A 675 10.27 -14.36 -18.64
C ARG A 675 9.19 -14.56 -19.68
N THR A 676 9.30 -13.85 -20.80
CA THR A 676 8.45 -14.06 -21.96
C THR A 676 8.74 -15.42 -22.62
N ASP A 677 7.69 -16.25 -22.76
CA ASP A 677 7.81 -17.53 -23.45
C ASP A 677 7.69 -17.39 -24.96
N VAL A 678 8.58 -18.10 -25.66
CA VAL A 678 8.56 -18.19 -27.11
C VAL A 678 7.35 -19.01 -27.55
N SER A 679 6.33 -18.33 -28.08
CA SER A 679 5.01 -18.93 -28.30
C SER A 679 4.36 -18.48 -29.61
N VAL A 680 3.66 -19.41 -30.27
CA VAL A 680 3.00 -19.18 -31.56
C VAL A 680 1.62 -19.84 -31.64
N TYR A 681 0.71 -19.25 -32.43
CA TYR A 681 -0.56 -19.85 -32.81
C TYR A 681 -0.55 -20.29 -34.27
N ARG A 682 -0.88 -21.56 -34.52
CA ARG A 682 -0.92 -22.15 -35.85
C ARG A 682 -2.35 -22.30 -36.33
N ALA A 683 -2.74 -21.43 -37.25
CA ALA A 683 -4.07 -21.44 -37.85
C ALA A 683 -4.41 -22.76 -38.56
N SER A 684 -3.44 -23.43 -39.20
CA SER A 684 -3.70 -24.69 -39.92
C SER A 684 -4.08 -25.87 -39.02
N THR A 685 -3.73 -25.81 -37.73
CA THR A 685 -4.05 -26.84 -36.72
C THR A 685 -4.95 -26.32 -35.61
N ALA A 686 -5.33 -25.04 -35.66
CA ALA A 686 -6.04 -24.32 -34.60
C ALA A 686 -5.42 -24.56 -33.21
N ALA A 687 -4.09 -24.45 -33.11
CA ALA A 687 -3.36 -24.81 -31.90
C ALA A 687 -2.28 -23.79 -31.52
N TRP A 688 -2.13 -23.57 -30.22
CA TRP A 688 -1.06 -22.83 -29.58
C TRP A 688 0.13 -23.76 -29.36
N TYR A 689 1.34 -23.26 -29.59
CA TYR A 689 2.59 -23.94 -29.32
C TYR A 689 3.44 -23.01 -28.45
N ILE A 690 3.60 -23.38 -27.18
CA ILE A 690 4.30 -22.60 -26.16
C ILE A 690 5.57 -23.37 -25.79
N ARG A 691 6.69 -22.66 -25.74
CA ARG A 691 7.97 -23.21 -25.28
C ARG A 691 8.47 -22.39 -24.10
N ASN A 692 8.37 -23.00 -22.94
CA ASN A 692 8.72 -22.42 -21.66
C ASN A 692 10.18 -21.95 -21.62
N SER A 693 10.40 -20.76 -21.09
CA SER A 693 11.68 -20.09 -20.85
C SER A 693 12.58 -20.87 -19.87
N ASP A 694 12.06 -21.30 -18.72
CA ASP A 694 12.83 -22.02 -17.68
C ASP A 694 13.13 -23.46 -18.12
N THR A 695 12.07 -24.25 -18.27
CA THR A 695 12.18 -25.71 -18.46
C THR A 695 12.47 -26.13 -19.89
N GLN A 696 12.32 -25.22 -20.86
CA GLN A 696 12.36 -25.52 -22.30
C GLN A 696 11.31 -26.55 -22.74
N SER A 697 10.34 -26.84 -21.87
CA SER A 697 9.24 -27.76 -22.14
C SER A 697 8.30 -27.18 -23.18
N VAL A 698 7.67 -28.06 -23.95
CA VAL A 698 6.81 -27.66 -25.07
C VAL A 698 5.39 -28.10 -24.77
N THR A 699 4.48 -27.14 -24.81
CA THR A 699 3.05 -27.37 -24.66
C THR A 699 2.35 -27.05 -25.97
N ALA A 700 1.52 -27.99 -26.45
CA ALA A 700 0.66 -27.80 -27.61
C ALA A 700 -0.81 -27.86 -27.17
N ILE A 701 -1.56 -26.79 -27.40
CA ILE A 701 -2.94 -26.64 -26.91
C ILE A 701 -3.86 -26.39 -28.10
N GLY A 702 -4.73 -27.35 -28.42
CA GLY A 702 -5.77 -27.18 -29.43
C GLY A 702 -6.90 -26.31 -28.90
N PHE A 703 -6.80 -25.00 -29.09
CA PHE A 703 -7.74 -24.02 -28.54
C PHE A 703 -7.90 -22.81 -29.46
N GLY A 704 -9.15 -22.43 -29.72
CA GLY A 704 -9.52 -21.36 -30.64
C GLY A 704 -9.80 -21.85 -32.07
N LEU A 705 -10.10 -20.90 -32.96
CA LEU A 705 -10.32 -21.08 -34.39
C LEU A 705 -9.33 -20.25 -35.21
N PRO A 706 -9.06 -20.62 -36.48
CA PRO A 706 -8.12 -19.91 -37.34
C PRO A 706 -8.38 -18.41 -37.53
N THR A 707 -9.62 -17.97 -37.30
CA THR A 707 -10.08 -16.58 -37.47
C THR A 707 -10.12 -15.78 -36.17
N ASP A 708 -9.84 -16.41 -35.02
CA ASP A 708 -9.93 -15.74 -33.73
C ASP A 708 -8.77 -14.74 -33.54
N LYS A 709 -9.01 -13.69 -32.73
CA LYS A 709 -7.96 -12.80 -32.27
C LYS A 709 -7.32 -13.38 -31.01
N LEU A 710 -6.00 -13.44 -30.96
CA LEU A 710 -5.25 -13.90 -29.79
C LEU A 710 -5.28 -12.81 -28.72
N VAL A 711 -5.52 -13.17 -27.46
CA VAL A 711 -5.58 -12.23 -26.34
C VAL A 711 -4.95 -12.82 -25.07
N PRO A 712 -3.68 -13.30 -25.11
CA PRO A 712 -3.03 -13.89 -23.95
C PRO A 712 -2.79 -12.86 -22.82
N ALA A 713 -3.35 -13.09 -21.64
CA ALA A 713 -3.18 -12.20 -20.49
C ALA A 713 -3.46 -12.98 -19.18
N ASP A 714 -3.10 -12.44 -18.02
CA ASP A 714 -3.34 -13.07 -16.72
C ASP A 714 -4.77 -12.76 -16.23
N TYR A 715 -5.77 -13.55 -16.62
CA TYR A 715 -7.18 -13.27 -16.28
C TYR A 715 -7.59 -13.78 -14.90
N ASP A 716 -6.78 -14.62 -14.24
CA ASP A 716 -7.08 -15.14 -12.91
C ASP A 716 -6.19 -14.59 -11.78
N GLY A 717 -5.16 -13.83 -12.14
CA GLY A 717 -4.27 -13.10 -11.23
C GLY A 717 -3.23 -13.99 -10.57
N ASP A 718 -2.89 -15.12 -11.19
CA ASP A 718 -1.95 -16.08 -10.60
C ASP A 718 -0.48 -15.80 -10.92
N GLY A 719 -0.24 -14.79 -11.75
CA GLY A 719 1.05 -14.32 -12.24
C GLY A 719 1.46 -14.95 -13.57
N LYS A 720 0.56 -15.65 -14.28
CA LYS A 720 0.84 -16.31 -15.57
C LYS A 720 -0.09 -15.79 -16.65
N ALA A 721 0.42 -15.72 -17.88
CA ALA A 721 -0.41 -15.52 -19.05
C ALA A 721 -1.32 -16.75 -19.29
N ASP A 722 -2.59 -16.48 -19.54
CA ASP A 722 -3.56 -17.48 -19.93
C ASP A 722 -3.67 -17.61 -21.44
N VAL A 723 -4.01 -18.81 -21.91
CA VAL A 723 -4.32 -19.03 -23.31
C VAL A 723 -5.74 -18.54 -23.60
N ALA A 724 -5.86 -17.50 -24.42
CA ALA A 724 -7.14 -16.85 -24.63
C ALA A 724 -7.35 -16.33 -26.05
N VAL A 725 -8.61 -16.37 -26.48
CA VAL A 725 -9.04 -15.88 -27.80
C VAL A 725 -10.31 -15.03 -27.71
N TYR A 726 -10.42 -14.05 -28.60
CA TYR A 726 -11.61 -13.22 -28.78
C TYR A 726 -12.25 -13.49 -30.14
N ARG A 727 -13.58 -13.72 -30.12
CA ARG A 727 -14.39 -14.01 -31.31
C ARG A 727 -15.71 -13.25 -31.23
N ASP A 728 -15.87 -12.27 -32.12
CA ASP A 728 -17.14 -11.57 -32.40
C ASP A 728 -17.92 -11.08 -31.16
N GLY A 729 -17.23 -10.61 -30.12
CA GLY A 729 -17.86 -10.15 -28.87
C GLY A 729 -17.77 -11.14 -27.70
N THR A 730 -17.18 -12.30 -27.90
CA THR A 730 -17.01 -13.32 -26.86
C THR A 730 -15.54 -13.62 -26.62
N TRP A 731 -15.15 -13.62 -25.35
CA TRP A 731 -13.84 -14.03 -24.86
C TRP A 731 -13.91 -15.49 -24.43
N PHE A 732 -12.91 -16.26 -24.82
CA PHE A 732 -12.71 -17.65 -24.42
C PHE A 732 -11.33 -17.74 -23.79
N THR A 733 -11.27 -17.99 -22.49
CA THR A 733 -10.02 -18.01 -21.72
C THR A 733 -9.80 -19.40 -21.12
N MET A 734 -8.59 -19.94 -21.23
CA MET A 734 -8.13 -21.13 -20.53
C MET A 734 -7.24 -20.66 -19.38
N GLN A 735 -7.88 -20.34 -18.26
CA GLN A 735 -7.22 -19.81 -17.07
C GLN A 735 -6.32 -20.87 -16.45
N SER A 736 -5.08 -20.49 -16.15
CA SER A 736 -4.00 -21.35 -15.67
C SER A 736 -4.35 -22.06 -14.36
N THR A 737 -5.11 -21.40 -13.47
CA THR A 737 -5.57 -21.94 -12.19
C THR A 737 -7.07 -22.28 -12.22
N ASN A 738 -7.89 -21.49 -12.90
CA ASN A 738 -9.36 -21.61 -12.85
C ASN A 738 -10.00 -22.39 -14.02
N GLY A 739 -9.22 -22.82 -15.00
CA GLY A 739 -9.69 -23.61 -16.14
C GLY A 739 -10.44 -22.79 -17.19
N PHE A 740 -11.32 -23.44 -17.96
CA PHE A 740 -11.99 -22.81 -19.10
C PHE A 740 -13.11 -21.84 -18.67
N ASN A 741 -13.07 -20.62 -19.20
CA ASN A 741 -14.09 -19.59 -19.00
C ASN A 741 -14.55 -18.99 -20.34
N VAL A 742 -15.82 -18.58 -20.39
CA VAL A 742 -16.44 -17.90 -21.52
C VAL A 742 -17.12 -16.63 -21.00
N PHE A 743 -16.72 -15.48 -21.55
CA PHE A 743 -17.24 -14.20 -21.15
C PHE A 743 -17.74 -13.39 -22.35
N ASN A 744 -19.02 -13.01 -22.36
CA ASN A 744 -19.62 -12.25 -23.44
C ASN A 744 -19.46 -10.75 -23.18
N PHE A 745 -18.48 -10.13 -23.83
CA PHE A 745 -18.19 -8.71 -23.68
C PHE A 745 -17.53 -8.14 -24.94
N GLY A 746 -18.21 -7.17 -25.56
CA GLY A 746 -17.80 -6.53 -26.82
C GLY A 746 -18.75 -6.88 -27.98
N SER A 747 -18.29 -6.65 -29.21
CA SER A 747 -19.05 -6.89 -30.44
C SER A 747 -18.14 -7.19 -31.62
N ALA A 748 -18.69 -7.83 -32.65
CA ALA A 748 -17.97 -8.04 -33.91
C ALA A 748 -17.39 -6.72 -34.46
N GLY A 749 -16.11 -6.73 -34.80
CA GLY A 749 -15.37 -5.55 -35.27
C GLY A 749 -14.61 -4.79 -34.18
N ASP A 750 -14.86 -5.06 -32.89
CA ASP A 750 -14.07 -4.47 -31.81
C ASP A 750 -12.63 -5.03 -31.80
N ILE A 751 -11.68 -4.22 -31.32
CA ILE A 751 -10.27 -4.58 -31.18
C ILE A 751 -10.01 -4.90 -29.69
N PRO A 752 -9.75 -6.16 -29.33
CA PRO A 752 -9.51 -6.52 -27.93
C PRO A 752 -8.12 -6.07 -27.48
N MET A 753 -8.03 -5.54 -26.26
CA MET A 753 -6.79 -5.08 -25.66
C MET A 753 -6.90 -5.21 -24.13
N PRO A 754 -6.79 -6.43 -23.58
CA PRO A 754 -6.87 -6.66 -22.14
C PRO A 754 -5.70 -5.99 -21.40
N GLY A 755 -5.91 -5.70 -20.12
CA GLY A 755 -4.94 -5.07 -19.22
C GLY A 755 -5.55 -4.87 -17.84
N ASP A 756 -4.74 -4.64 -16.81
CA ASP A 756 -5.22 -4.44 -15.44
C ASP A 756 -5.67 -2.99 -15.22
N PHE A 757 -6.89 -2.62 -15.63
CA PHE A 757 -7.39 -1.24 -15.57
C PHE A 757 -8.01 -0.88 -14.20
N ASP A 758 -8.04 -1.79 -13.22
CA ASP A 758 -8.46 -1.51 -11.85
C ASP A 758 -7.39 -1.76 -10.76
N GLY A 759 -6.20 -2.22 -11.15
CA GLY A 759 -5.04 -2.41 -10.27
C GLY A 759 -5.19 -3.61 -9.33
N ASP A 760 -6.06 -4.57 -9.67
CA ASP A 760 -6.36 -5.73 -8.83
C ASP A 760 -5.41 -6.92 -9.07
N GLY A 761 -4.47 -6.77 -10.01
CA GLY A 761 -3.52 -7.80 -10.41
C GLY A 761 -4.05 -8.76 -11.46
N ARG A 762 -5.25 -8.54 -12.02
CA ARG A 762 -5.84 -9.33 -13.09
C ARG A 762 -6.00 -8.50 -14.35
N SER A 763 -5.90 -9.17 -15.48
CA SER A 763 -6.21 -8.57 -16.77
C SER A 763 -7.73 -8.47 -16.96
N ASP A 764 -8.20 -7.25 -17.19
CA ASP A 764 -9.58 -6.95 -17.49
C ASP A 764 -9.93 -7.23 -18.94
N TYR A 765 -11.23 -7.46 -19.18
CA TYR A 765 -11.75 -7.61 -20.53
C TYR A 765 -11.98 -6.22 -21.12
N ALA A 766 -11.08 -5.79 -22.01
CA ALA A 766 -11.14 -4.48 -22.63
C ALA A 766 -11.19 -4.57 -24.15
N VAL A 767 -12.03 -3.73 -24.76
CA VAL A 767 -12.13 -3.58 -26.21
C VAL A 767 -12.17 -2.11 -26.62
N PHE A 768 -11.46 -1.78 -27.70
CA PHE A 768 -11.63 -0.52 -28.42
C PHE A 768 -12.58 -0.73 -29.59
N ARG A 769 -13.59 0.14 -29.73
CA ARG A 769 -14.57 0.09 -30.81
C ARG A 769 -14.27 1.16 -31.87
N PRO A 770 -13.74 0.80 -33.05
CA PRO A 770 -13.37 1.79 -34.07
C PRO A 770 -14.56 2.59 -34.61
N SER A 771 -15.77 1.99 -34.63
CA SER A 771 -16.97 2.63 -35.19
C SER A 771 -17.42 3.87 -34.41
N ASN A 772 -17.02 4.03 -33.15
CA ASN A 772 -17.32 5.20 -32.33
C ASN A 772 -16.11 5.76 -31.56
N GLY A 773 -14.94 5.11 -31.58
CA GLY A 773 -13.74 5.58 -30.88
C GLY A 773 -13.79 5.40 -29.36
N VAL A 774 -14.64 4.50 -28.85
CA VAL A 774 -14.84 4.28 -27.40
C VAL A 774 -14.09 3.04 -26.95
N TRP A 775 -13.45 3.14 -25.78
CA TRP A 775 -12.99 2.00 -25.00
C TRP A 775 -14.12 1.50 -24.10
N TYR A 776 -14.36 0.20 -24.13
CA TYR A 776 -15.26 -0.49 -23.23
C TYR A 776 -14.45 -1.48 -22.41
N VAL A 777 -14.50 -1.36 -21.09
CA VAL A 777 -13.74 -2.21 -20.17
C VAL A 777 -14.66 -2.82 -19.15
N TRP A 778 -14.54 -4.12 -18.96
CA TRP A 778 -15.12 -4.81 -17.84
C TRP A 778 -14.03 -5.05 -16.81
N ARG A 779 -13.93 -4.14 -15.85
CA ARG A 779 -12.96 -4.21 -14.76
C ARG A 779 -13.38 -5.32 -13.81
N THR A 780 -12.53 -6.32 -13.57
CA THR A 780 -12.99 -7.57 -12.96
C THR A 780 -13.42 -7.39 -11.51
N THR A 781 -12.90 -6.37 -10.82
CA THR A 781 -13.32 -5.99 -9.47
C THR A 781 -14.23 -4.75 -9.45
N LEU A 782 -13.99 -3.76 -10.33
CA LEU A 782 -14.74 -2.48 -10.33
C LEU A 782 -15.92 -2.40 -11.32
N GLY A 783 -16.18 -3.47 -12.08
CA GLY A 783 -17.28 -3.55 -13.04
C GLY A 783 -17.09 -2.71 -14.31
N PHE A 784 -18.18 -2.59 -15.08
CA PHE A 784 -18.17 -1.95 -16.39
C PHE A 784 -17.77 -0.47 -16.36
N TYR A 785 -16.93 -0.08 -17.31
CA TYR A 785 -16.51 1.28 -17.57
C TYR A 785 -16.44 1.53 -19.09
N ALA A 786 -16.75 2.75 -19.50
CA ALA A 786 -16.62 3.17 -20.89
C ALA A 786 -16.07 4.59 -20.96
N ILE A 787 -15.07 4.79 -21.81
CA ILE A 787 -14.42 6.08 -22.01
C ILE A 787 -14.27 6.39 -23.50
N GLN A 788 -14.70 7.59 -23.90
CA GLN A 788 -14.51 8.09 -25.25
C GLN A 788 -13.05 8.55 -25.39
N PHE A 789 -12.17 7.65 -25.81
CA PHE A 789 -10.76 7.94 -25.97
C PHE A 789 -10.19 7.31 -27.24
N GLY A 790 -10.39 8.01 -28.36
CA GLY A 790 -9.94 7.60 -29.67
C GLY A 790 -10.96 7.95 -30.76
N GLN A 791 -10.67 7.50 -31.98
CA GLN A 791 -11.52 7.66 -33.15
C GLN A 791 -11.30 6.52 -34.16
N ASN A 792 -12.12 6.47 -35.21
CA ASN A 792 -11.95 5.48 -36.27
C ASN A 792 -10.59 5.62 -36.96
N GLY A 793 -9.88 4.48 -37.13
CA GLY A 793 -8.54 4.42 -37.70
C GLY A 793 -7.40 4.42 -36.68
N ASP A 794 -7.70 4.65 -35.40
CA ASP A 794 -6.71 4.56 -34.33
C ASP A 794 -6.27 3.12 -34.07
N LYS A 795 -4.99 2.95 -33.73
CA LYS A 795 -4.41 1.69 -33.28
C LYS A 795 -4.39 1.69 -31.73
N PRO A 796 -5.25 0.95 -31.04
CA PRO A 796 -5.30 0.94 -29.59
C PRO A 796 -4.06 0.25 -28.99
N PHE A 797 -3.71 0.62 -27.76
CA PHE A 797 -2.70 -0.01 -26.93
C PHE A 797 -3.09 0.14 -25.46
N ALA A 798 -2.75 -0.84 -24.61
CA ALA A 798 -2.95 -0.76 -23.17
C ALA A 798 -1.64 -1.11 -22.45
N GLY A 799 -1.36 -0.43 -21.36
CA GLY A 799 -0.13 -0.61 -20.58
C GLY A 799 0.03 0.48 -19.54
N ASP A 800 0.85 0.25 -18.52
CA ASP A 800 1.06 1.18 -17.41
C ASP A 800 2.11 2.25 -17.78
N PHE A 801 1.72 3.38 -18.38
CA PHE A 801 2.65 4.44 -18.82
C PHE A 801 2.95 5.48 -17.71
N ASP A 802 2.36 5.36 -16.52
CA ASP A 802 2.58 6.27 -15.39
C ASP A 802 3.14 5.60 -14.12
N GLY A 803 3.26 4.27 -14.12
CA GLY A 803 3.92 3.46 -13.10
C GLY A 803 3.06 3.24 -11.85
N ASP A 804 1.74 3.40 -11.96
CA ASP A 804 0.81 3.25 -10.85
C ASP A 804 0.30 1.81 -10.66
N GLY A 805 0.70 0.90 -11.53
CA GLY A 805 0.30 -0.51 -11.54
C GLY A 805 -0.98 -0.78 -12.32
N MET A 806 -1.64 0.24 -12.87
CA MET A 806 -2.85 0.13 -13.69
C MET A 806 -2.51 0.27 -15.18
N ALA A 807 -3.26 -0.40 -16.04
CA ALA A 807 -3.19 -0.20 -17.46
C ALA A 807 -3.87 1.13 -17.86
N ASP A 808 -3.18 1.90 -18.69
CA ASP A 808 -3.69 3.13 -19.29
C ASP A 808 -4.36 2.87 -20.63
N TYR A 809 -5.23 3.82 -21.03
CA TYR A 809 -5.81 3.82 -22.36
C TYR A 809 -4.89 4.56 -23.32
N ALA A 810 -4.39 3.90 -24.35
CA ALA A 810 -3.55 4.54 -25.36
C ALA A 810 -4.04 4.29 -26.78
N VAL A 811 -3.88 5.28 -27.66
CA VAL A 811 -4.12 5.13 -29.10
C VAL A 811 -2.97 5.74 -29.90
N TYR A 812 -2.53 5.04 -30.94
CA TYR A 812 -1.54 5.53 -31.90
C TYR A 812 -2.22 5.96 -33.20
N ARG A 813 -1.93 7.20 -33.62
CA ARG A 813 -2.53 7.83 -34.80
C ARG A 813 -1.50 8.69 -35.50
N ASP A 814 -1.23 8.38 -36.76
CA ASP A 814 -0.41 9.19 -37.68
C ASP A 814 0.95 9.65 -37.12
N GLY A 815 1.64 8.82 -36.33
CA GLY A 815 2.92 9.17 -35.73
C GLY A 815 2.84 9.69 -34.29
N ILE A 816 1.65 9.79 -33.71
CA ILE A 816 1.42 10.37 -32.38
C ILE A 816 0.79 9.31 -31.47
N TRP A 817 1.37 9.18 -30.28
CA TRP A 817 0.79 8.45 -29.16
C TRP A 817 -0.12 9.38 -28.36
N PHE A 818 -1.35 8.97 -28.14
CA PHE A 818 -2.28 9.63 -27.25
C PHE A 818 -2.56 8.69 -26.08
N ILE A 819 -2.24 9.10 -24.86
CA ILE A 819 -2.31 8.26 -23.66
C ILE A 819 -3.18 8.98 -22.63
N TRP A 820 -4.14 8.26 -22.08
CA TRP A 820 -4.93 8.68 -20.94
C TRP A 820 -4.48 7.87 -19.74
N LYS A 821 -3.64 8.50 -18.92
CA LYS A 821 -3.01 7.91 -17.75
C LYS A 821 -4.01 7.79 -16.60
N SER A 822 -4.02 6.67 -15.89
CA SER A 822 -4.92 6.38 -14.77
C SER A 822 -4.79 7.40 -13.65
N THR A 823 -3.56 7.83 -13.31
CA THR A 823 -3.31 8.87 -12.31
C THR A 823 -2.66 10.14 -12.89
N GLY A 824 -2.02 10.05 -14.06
CA GLY A 824 -1.32 11.18 -14.70
C GLY A 824 -2.12 12.04 -15.69
N GLY A 825 -3.39 11.73 -15.97
CA GLY A 825 -4.21 12.45 -16.95
C GLY A 825 -3.79 12.25 -18.42
N TYR A 826 -4.20 13.16 -19.31
CA TYR A 826 -3.97 13.00 -20.76
C TYR A 826 -2.61 13.54 -21.22
N VAL A 827 -1.93 12.78 -22.08
CA VAL A 827 -0.71 13.20 -22.78
C VAL A 827 -0.75 12.82 -24.27
N GLY A 828 -0.20 13.70 -25.11
CA GLY A 828 0.06 13.44 -26.53
C GLY A 828 1.55 13.52 -26.83
N ILE A 829 2.13 12.45 -27.37
CA ILE A 829 3.56 12.32 -27.63
C ILE A 829 3.76 12.07 -29.13
N GLY A 830 4.29 13.07 -29.84
CA GLY A 830 4.66 12.94 -31.24
C GLY A 830 5.91 12.08 -31.41
N PHE A 831 5.73 10.75 -31.49
CA PHE A 831 6.84 9.80 -31.58
C PHE A 831 6.54 8.64 -32.54
N GLY A 832 6.97 8.83 -33.79
CA GLY A 832 6.92 7.83 -34.86
C GLY A 832 6.40 8.41 -36.18
N LEU A 833 6.04 7.53 -37.10
CA LEU A 833 5.46 7.84 -38.41
C LEU A 833 4.17 7.01 -38.63
N PRO A 834 3.25 7.43 -39.52
CA PRO A 834 2.03 6.66 -39.80
C PRO A 834 2.27 5.19 -40.19
N THR A 835 3.43 4.90 -40.80
CA THR A 835 3.84 3.54 -41.23
C THR A 835 4.51 2.71 -40.14
N ASP A 836 4.82 3.29 -38.99
CA ASP A 836 5.46 2.57 -37.89
C ASP A 836 4.44 1.69 -37.14
N LYS A 837 4.95 0.62 -36.52
CA LYS A 837 4.18 -0.27 -35.66
C LYS A 837 4.41 0.12 -34.19
N PRO A 838 3.36 0.42 -33.41
CA PRO A 838 3.52 0.69 -31.99
C PRO A 838 3.91 -0.61 -31.25
N VAL A 839 4.97 -0.53 -30.43
CA VAL A 839 5.60 -1.66 -29.73
C VAL A 839 6.02 -1.23 -28.32
N ALA A 840 5.16 -0.47 -27.64
CA ALA A 840 5.43 -0.02 -26.28
C ALA A 840 5.73 -1.23 -25.35
N GLY A 841 6.67 -1.04 -24.42
CA GLY A 841 7.26 -2.07 -23.57
C GLY A 841 8.08 -1.43 -22.44
N ASP A 842 8.33 -2.10 -21.32
CA ASP A 842 9.23 -1.60 -20.27
C ASP A 842 10.69 -1.95 -20.62
N TYR A 843 11.32 -1.21 -21.53
CA TYR A 843 12.67 -1.52 -22.05
C TYR A 843 13.79 -1.09 -21.09
N ASN A 844 13.50 -0.32 -20.06
CA ASN A 844 14.49 0.18 -19.10
C ASN A 844 14.40 -0.52 -17.72
N GLY A 845 13.30 -1.22 -17.43
CA GLY A 845 13.03 -1.98 -16.20
C GLY A 845 12.59 -1.10 -15.03
N ASP A 846 11.99 0.05 -15.29
CA ASP A 846 11.54 0.98 -14.26
C ASP A 846 10.11 0.69 -13.76
N GLY A 847 9.41 -0.26 -14.40
CA GLY A 847 8.04 -0.65 -14.11
C GLY A 847 6.99 0.16 -14.89
N MET A 848 7.41 1.09 -15.75
CA MET A 848 6.54 1.86 -16.64
C MET A 848 6.70 1.37 -18.08
N MET A 849 5.62 1.49 -18.84
CA MET A 849 5.58 1.20 -20.26
C MET A 849 6.25 2.36 -21.03
N ASP A 850 7.34 2.07 -21.74
CA ASP A 850 8.00 3.04 -22.60
C ASP A 850 7.23 3.22 -23.92
N VAL A 851 7.21 4.46 -24.41
CA VAL A 851 6.65 4.75 -25.73
C VAL A 851 7.63 4.30 -26.81
N ALA A 852 7.26 3.31 -27.62
CA ALA A 852 8.15 2.75 -28.61
C ALA A 852 7.47 2.40 -29.95
N VAL A 853 8.21 2.53 -31.04
CA VAL A 853 7.77 2.16 -32.39
C VAL A 853 8.83 1.34 -33.13
N TRP A 854 8.38 0.33 -33.88
CA TRP A 854 9.21 -0.41 -34.83
C TRP A 854 8.90 0.05 -36.26
N ARG A 855 9.94 0.42 -37.00
CA ARG A 855 9.84 0.94 -38.37
C ARG A 855 10.16 -0.17 -39.39
N PRO A 856 9.16 -0.70 -40.11
CA PRO A 856 9.39 -1.80 -41.06
C PRO A 856 10.35 -1.41 -42.20
N SER A 857 10.36 -0.14 -42.63
CA SER A 857 11.15 0.29 -43.79
C SER A 857 12.66 0.21 -43.60
N ASN A 858 13.14 0.17 -42.34
CA ASN A 858 14.57 0.13 -42.04
C ASN A 858 14.95 -0.78 -40.85
N GLY A 859 13.96 -1.41 -40.18
CA GLY A 859 14.18 -2.34 -39.08
C GLY A 859 14.61 -1.67 -37.77
N TYR A 860 14.35 -0.38 -37.59
CA TYR A 860 14.68 0.31 -36.34
C TYR A 860 13.55 0.24 -35.33
N TRP A 861 13.94 -0.02 -34.08
CA TRP A 861 13.17 0.25 -32.87
C TRP A 861 13.56 1.65 -32.40
N TYR A 862 12.57 2.53 -32.25
CA TYR A 862 12.73 3.83 -31.60
C TYR A 862 11.97 3.76 -30.29
N ILE A 863 12.63 4.08 -29.19
CA ILE A 863 12.12 3.95 -27.82
C ILE A 863 12.33 5.28 -27.12
N LEU A 864 11.30 5.79 -26.44
CA LEU A 864 11.40 6.87 -25.46
C LEU A 864 11.25 6.25 -24.07
N GLU A 865 12.38 6.06 -23.39
CA GLU A 865 12.43 5.43 -22.09
C GLU A 865 11.86 6.38 -21.01
N SER A 866 10.95 5.88 -20.18
CA SER A 866 10.40 6.55 -19.01
C SER A 866 11.45 6.72 -17.90
N PRO A 867 11.12 7.49 -16.83
CA PRO A 867 10.14 8.58 -16.85
C PRO A 867 10.66 9.80 -17.61
N ASN A 868 11.94 9.82 -18.01
CA ASN A 868 12.64 11.01 -18.50
C ASN A 868 12.54 11.21 -20.02
N LEU A 869 11.81 10.35 -20.73
CA LEU A 869 11.69 10.34 -22.20
C LEU A 869 13.06 10.25 -22.91
N THR A 870 13.96 9.42 -22.37
CA THR A 870 15.29 9.26 -22.95
C THR A 870 15.18 8.52 -24.27
N PHE A 871 15.64 9.15 -25.36
CA PHE A 871 15.58 8.53 -26.68
C PHE A 871 16.65 7.46 -26.87
N ARG A 872 16.21 6.28 -27.29
CA ARG A 872 17.05 5.16 -27.71
C ARG A 872 16.59 4.67 -29.09
N ALA A 873 17.55 4.39 -29.96
CA ALA A 873 17.29 3.77 -31.25
C ALA A 873 18.16 2.53 -31.43
N VAL A 874 17.53 1.42 -31.80
CA VAL A 874 18.20 0.13 -32.01
C VAL A 874 17.80 -0.43 -33.36
N GLN A 875 18.76 -0.68 -34.24
CA GLN A 875 18.46 -1.37 -35.50
C GLN A 875 18.41 -2.88 -35.26
N PHE A 876 17.21 -3.46 -35.30
CA PHE A 876 17.02 -4.88 -35.08
C PHE A 876 15.81 -5.41 -35.87
N GLY A 877 16.09 -6.24 -36.87
CA GLY A 877 15.10 -6.83 -37.78
C GLY A 877 15.16 -6.27 -39.20
N VAL A 878 14.29 -6.77 -40.07
CA VAL A 878 14.11 -6.36 -41.47
C VAL A 878 12.62 -6.22 -41.81
N SER A 879 12.30 -5.63 -42.96
CA SER A 879 10.90 -5.28 -43.33
C SER A 879 9.88 -6.43 -43.36
N THR A 880 10.32 -7.68 -43.48
CA THR A 880 9.46 -8.87 -43.48
C THR A 880 9.19 -9.45 -42.09
N ASP A 881 9.81 -8.87 -41.05
CA ASP A 881 9.75 -9.41 -39.70
C ASP A 881 8.46 -9.00 -38.97
N GLN A 882 8.06 -9.85 -38.02
CA GLN A 882 7.02 -9.53 -37.05
C GLN A 882 7.70 -9.13 -35.73
N PRO A 883 7.57 -7.86 -35.28
CA PRO A 883 8.09 -7.45 -33.98
C PRO A 883 7.27 -8.06 -32.84
N ALA A 884 7.96 -8.54 -31.80
CA ALA A 884 7.38 -9.28 -30.69
C ALA A 884 8.15 -8.97 -29.41
N PRO A 885 8.11 -7.73 -28.89
CA PRO A 885 8.90 -7.36 -27.73
C PRO A 885 8.43 -8.08 -26.46
N GLY A 886 9.32 -8.25 -25.49
CA GLY A 886 9.08 -8.96 -24.24
C GLY A 886 10.39 -9.21 -23.48
N ASP A 887 10.34 -9.62 -22.21
CA ASP A 887 11.54 -9.89 -21.40
C ASP A 887 12.01 -11.33 -21.62
N TYR A 888 12.88 -11.56 -22.59
CA TYR A 888 13.28 -12.92 -22.97
C TYR A 888 14.51 -13.40 -22.20
N ASP A 889 15.32 -12.50 -21.63
CA ASP A 889 16.50 -12.86 -20.84
C ASP A 889 16.29 -12.85 -19.31
N GLY A 890 15.12 -12.37 -18.87
CA GLY A 890 14.59 -12.46 -17.49
C GLY A 890 15.22 -11.47 -16.54
N ASP A 891 15.60 -10.30 -17.05
CA ASP A 891 16.27 -9.26 -16.28
C ASP A 891 15.33 -8.14 -15.80
N GLY A 892 14.03 -8.29 -16.10
CA GLY A 892 12.97 -7.34 -15.77
C GLY A 892 12.83 -6.24 -16.81
N LYS A 893 13.47 -6.35 -17.98
CA LYS A 893 13.36 -5.40 -19.09
C LYS A 893 12.86 -6.07 -20.35
N TRP A 894 12.07 -5.35 -21.12
CA TRP A 894 11.66 -5.79 -22.44
C TRP A 894 12.81 -5.68 -23.43
N ASP A 895 12.93 -6.69 -24.27
CA ASP A 895 13.93 -6.82 -25.30
C ASP A 895 13.29 -6.58 -26.69
N PRO A 896 13.99 -5.87 -27.59
CA PRO A 896 13.69 -5.90 -29.01
C PRO A 896 13.79 -7.33 -29.55
N ALA A 897 12.68 -7.86 -30.07
CA ALA A 897 12.63 -9.20 -30.62
C ALA A 897 11.78 -9.26 -31.90
N VAL A 898 12.17 -10.13 -32.82
CA VAL A 898 11.50 -10.33 -34.11
C VAL A 898 11.36 -11.80 -34.48
N PHE A 899 10.24 -12.14 -35.12
CA PHE A 899 9.99 -13.44 -35.71
C PHE A 899 10.08 -13.40 -37.23
N ARG A 900 10.84 -14.33 -37.82
CA ARG A 900 11.05 -14.46 -39.26
C ARG A 900 11.06 -15.93 -39.67
N GLY A 901 10.04 -16.35 -40.41
CA GLY A 901 10.04 -17.65 -41.10
C GLY A 901 10.21 -18.88 -40.20
N GLY A 902 9.70 -18.85 -38.96
CA GLY A 902 9.88 -19.94 -37.99
C GLY A 902 11.08 -19.78 -37.06
N THR A 903 11.78 -18.64 -37.11
CA THR A 903 12.92 -18.35 -36.23
C THR A 903 12.68 -17.06 -35.46
N TRP A 904 12.97 -17.11 -34.17
CA TRP A 904 12.97 -15.98 -33.26
C TRP A 904 14.38 -15.40 -33.16
N TYR A 905 14.48 -14.09 -33.22
CA TYR A 905 15.71 -13.32 -33.04
C TYR A 905 15.42 -12.34 -31.90
N MET A 906 16.20 -12.39 -30.83
CA MET A 906 16.01 -11.58 -29.63
C MET A 906 17.33 -10.87 -29.30
N LEU A 907 17.22 -9.62 -28.85
CA LEU A 907 18.35 -8.82 -28.43
C LEU A 907 18.23 -8.53 -26.93
N GLY A 908 18.64 -9.51 -26.12
CA GLY A 908 18.61 -9.46 -24.67
C GLY A 908 19.38 -8.26 -24.12
N SER A 909 18.78 -7.55 -23.19
CA SER A 909 19.32 -6.34 -22.56
C SER A 909 20.61 -6.63 -21.76
N GLN A 910 20.75 -7.84 -21.20
CA GLN A 910 21.98 -8.34 -20.55
C GLN A 910 22.66 -9.48 -21.31
N GLY A 911 21.87 -10.32 -21.99
CA GLY A 911 22.37 -11.49 -22.71
C GLY A 911 22.96 -11.20 -24.10
N GLY A 912 22.69 -10.03 -24.66
CA GLY A 912 23.02 -9.71 -26.06
C GLY A 912 22.15 -10.50 -27.05
N PHE A 913 22.62 -10.65 -28.28
CA PHE A 913 21.85 -11.31 -29.34
C PHE A 913 21.76 -12.83 -29.16
N PHE A 914 20.55 -13.39 -29.28
CA PHE A 914 20.32 -14.82 -29.39
C PHE A 914 19.18 -15.13 -30.38
N ALA A 915 19.21 -16.33 -30.97
CA ALA A 915 18.19 -16.77 -31.90
C ALA A 915 17.81 -18.23 -31.65
N THR A 916 16.53 -18.54 -31.79
CA THR A 916 16.01 -19.91 -31.65
C THR A 916 15.07 -20.26 -32.81
N SER A 917 15.27 -21.43 -33.39
CA SER A 917 14.39 -21.96 -34.45
C SER A 917 13.18 -22.63 -33.81
N TRP A 918 12.09 -21.88 -33.66
CA TRP A 918 10.88 -22.33 -32.99
C TRP A 918 9.63 -21.73 -33.66
N GLY A 919 8.78 -22.58 -34.24
CA GLY A 919 7.61 -22.18 -35.04
C GLY A 919 7.77 -22.50 -36.53
N LEU A 920 6.79 -22.09 -37.34
CA LEU A 920 6.75 -22.26 -38.79
C LEU A 920 6.45 -20.92 -39.49
N ALA A 921 6.76 -20.87 -40.79
CA ALA A 921 6.32 -19.77 -41.63
C ALA A 921 4.78 -19.74 -41.70
N GLY A 922 4.19 -18.59 -41.37
CA GLY A 922 2.74 -18.39 -41.35
C GLY A 922 2.07 -18.61 -39.98
N ASP A 923 2.84 -18.98 -38.95
CA ASP A 923 2.32 -18.94 -37.57
C ASP A 923 2.12 -17.48 -37.12
N SER A 924 1.08 -17.26 -36.31
CA SER A 924 0.84 -15.98 -35.63
C SER A 924 1.66 -15.93 -34.33
N VAL A 925 2.36 -14.82 -34.10
CA VAL A 925 3.25 -14.67 -32.95
C VAL A 925 2.47 -14.21 -31.73
N VAL A 926 2.51 -15.00 -30.66
CA VAL A 926 1.67 -14.78 -29.46
C VAL A 926 2.08 -13.51 -28.69
N PRO A 927 3.38 -13.27 -28.38
CA PRO A 927 3.83 -11.99 -27.83
C PRO A 927 3.59 -10.78 -28.76
N ALA A 928 3.24 -10.98 -30.04
CA ALA A 928 2.88 -9.88 -30.94
C ALA A 928 1.36 -9.65 -31.03
N ALA A 929 0.54 -10.33 -30.22
CA ALA A 929 -0.93 -10.28 -30.29
C ALA A 929 -1.51 -8.86 -30.22
N TYR A 930 -0.82 -7.95 -29.52
CA TYR A 930 -1.23 -6.57 -29.31
C TYR A 930 -0.50 -5.56 -30.19
N VAL A 931 0.40 -6.04 -31.06
CA VAL A 931 1.10 -5.18 -32.04
C VAL A 931 0.20 -5.01 -33.28
N PRO A 932 -0.29 -3.79 -33.57
CA PRO A 932 -1.31 -3.54 -34.60
C PRO A 932 -0.81 -3.54 -36.05
#